data_AF-A0A1F3XXK8-F1
#
_entry.id   AF-A0A1F3XXK8-F1
#
_cell.length_a   1.000
_cell.length_b   1.000
_cell.length_c   1.000
_cell.angle_alpha   90.00
_cell.angle_beta   90.00
_cell.angle_gamma   90.00
#
_symmetry.space_group_name_H-M   'P 1'
#
loop_
_entity.id
_entity.type
_entity.pdbx_description
1 polymer ?
#
loop_
_entity_poly.entity_id
_entity_poly.type
_entity_poly.pdbx_seq_one_letter_code
_entity_poly.pdbx_strand_id
1 'polypeptide(L)'
;MKISVYNYKNISLESGERMGFIFGRVLSNFCTAFLFISVLAANQASATPTFGINAGGPTYTTSTGIVYKADAHFSGGRTAVFTNTVSGTSVPRLYQSERYGNFSYTIPVDNGGYSVMLRFAELYWTAAGRRVFDVSINGTRVVSGLDIFARVGRNAPYNLTFPVNVSNGAINIVFTTRVDNAKVSAILITPTSSPTPTPTATPTPTVTPPPPLKPSLISQAGWKLKYVDSVESVDPKDGDKGGANAFDGNPATYWHTEYTNASPMPPHEIQVDLGSSYSISGFHYQPKVDANPDILNGTIVQYEFYVSTDGTNWGTAVNSGTFAADLTQKYVNFTAKTGRYVRLRALREINGNPWTNVAELNVMGLAVVSPSPTPTPTPPPPTPTPTPTPTPTGGLPPLTGTAYYVATTGNNANAGTSASPWASLSYACSRVRSAATIVIKAGSYTDNGQCGLAPRVNIRGEGKSVTTIRSSYGDWYINASSSNGTDGAQYIGGFTLNGNGRSLRHGVLVMGRSHFSVIDMDFLSIADKAISMEGSSWWSGADSDWPAVPPPSYGTGNLIQNVTIRGCSGPHNGGALNASLWIHSQADLVLDKVIVDEGVGTGGQGNAFKSWPGWLKHMTVKDSVFKVNRANNSEPIPIELWNLETDCDIYNSQFWGGYLSLVSGRQNGGTWALKFHDNFVDFTEAGTWGEGHELSLSYLDFYNNHVTGYPISVWNASHMYNYQGVNNVRIHHNVIEKMARRGILVLPGVPMGTGQDNIQIYNNVVSDISSATCGIQVDGGNSTLTRLKIQNNIIQNIGGAPAVRLQGGGSVVSPVVTYNNFFNAGAVSNGASGATISSNRTVDPLFRKTGDWKSWFSLQSTSPMINAGTNVGFSVPDGRPDMGAFELSGTLYFRSEFESGTVSEWIGDGGGNHTGGGYVTGERSRTGLYSWKAYNDPKLPPGDNISAKLLRWRFDYASAYYSAWFFWPTDYRVAGVAGQYVNIFQWKERAAPYDPTWVLAVKESVTYPGDDEIVAHDWHGQRIVRNGIKLPKGRWFHLEAYLKTGRTDGQVRVWLDGQQIFDFTNVNTSGNATNSTGFLMWGVGNYGDAGLNQSLFVDDAVVSGTRIFGQPQ
;
A
#
# COMPACT_ATOMS: atom_id res chain seq x y z
N MET A 1 12.99 32.11 49.99
CA MET A 1 13.70 33.26 50.63
C MET A 1 14.69 33.83 49.61
N LYS A 2 14.82 35.15 49.53
CA LYS A 2 15.52 35.93 48.48
C LYS A 2 16.89 35.36 48.06
N ILE A 3 17.18 35.40 46.75
CA ILE A 3 18.54 35.55 46.25
C ILE A 3 18.90 37.04 46.34
N SER A 4 20.13 37.34 46.78
CA SER A 4 20.78 38.61 46.50
C SER A 4 22.24 38.36 46.13
N VAL A 5 22.54 38.87 44.94
CA VAL A 5 23.78 39.05 44.17
C VAL A 5 25.01 39.44 44.99
N TYR A 6 26.22 38.99 44.60
CA TYR A 6 27.41 39.86 44.47
C TYR A 6 28.44 39.32 43.46
N ASN A 7 28.79 40.19 42.51
CA ASN A 7 29.90 40.10 41.55
C ASN A 7 31.26 40.29 42.27
N TYR A 8 32.37 39.78 41.70
CA TYR A 8 33.47 40.58 41.10
C TYR A 8 34.77 39.76 40.84
N LYS A 9 35.17 39.75 39.55
CA LYS A 9 36.48 40.12 38.94
C LYS A 9 37.84 39.44 39.30
N ASN A 10 38.57 39.22 38.18
CA ASN A 10 40.02 39.33 37.90
C ASN A 10 40.92 38.08 38.11
N ILE A 11 41.50 37.48 37.04
CA ILE A 11 42.79 37.77 36.33
C ILE A 11 43.99 37.37 37.24
N SER A 12 45.05 36.63 36.87
CA SER A 12 45.74 36.23 35.62
C SER A 12 46.64 34.99 35.85
N LEU A 13 47.09 34.38 34.75
CA LEU A 13 48.08 33.30 34.60
C LEU A 13 49.53 33.74 34.89
N GLU A 14 50.43 32.80 35.23
CA GLU A 14 51.73 32.64 34.54
C GLU A 14 52.58 31.42 34.98
N SER A 15 53.15 30.73 33.97
CA SER A 15 54.42 29.96 33.91
C SER A 15 54.68 28.80 34.89
N GLY A 16 55.32 27.66 34.57
CA GLY A 16 56.07 27.23 33.39
C GLY A 16 57.16 26.24 33.86
N GLU A 17 57.13 25.01 33.32
CA GLU A 17 58.27 24.05 33.12
C GLU A 17 59.10 23.59 34.35
N ARG A 18 59.57 22.35 34.53
CA ARG A 18 59.66 21.11 33.73
C ARG A 18 60.26 20.00 34.62
N MET A 19 59.89 18.76 34.29
CA MET A 19 60.72 17.54 34.32
C MET A 19 61.14 16.90 35.67
N GLY A 20 60.47 15.78 35.98
CA GLY A 20 61.10 14.48 35.77
C GLY A 20 61.79 13.84 36.98
N PHE A 21 61.10 12.92 37.65
CA PHE A 21 61.63 11.61 38.02
C PHE A 21 60.45 10.67 38.30
N ILE A 22 60.18 9.80 37.33
CA ILE A 22 59.31 8.63 37.53
C ILE A 22 60.12 7.62 38.34
N PHE A 23 59.46 6.98 39.31
CA PHE A 23 59.58 5.56 39.70
C PHE A 23 59.61 5.38 41.21
N GLY A 24 58.55 4.74 41.74
CA GLY A 24 58.60 4.02 43.01
C GLY A 24 57.70 4.58 44.11
N ARG A 25 56.41 4.24 44.04
CA ARG A 25 55.47 4.17 45.17
C ARG A 25 55.14 5.48 45.91
N VAL A 26 54.15 6.25 45.45
CA VAL A 26 53.06 6.83 46.29
C VAL A 26 51.93 7.28 45.35
N LEU A 27 50.91 6.45 45.14
CA LEU A 27 49.60 6.84 44.61
C LEU A 27 48.53 5.91 45.18
N SER A 28 48.52 5.79 46.51
CA SER A 28 47.37 5.37 47.30
C SER A 28 47.14 6.48 48.31
N ASN A 29 46.33 7.49 47.98
CA ASN A 29 45.58 8.39 48.90
C ASN A 29 45.05 9.65 48.19
N PHE A 30 44.26 9.48 47.13
CA PHE A 30 43.29 10.51 46.70
C PHE A 30 42.03 9.81 46.16
N CYS A 31 41.30 9.16 47.05
CA CYS A 31 39.98 8.60 46.75
C CYS A 31 39.18 8.48 48.06
N THR A 32 38.65 9.59 48.58
CA THR A 32 37.68 9.60 49.72
C THR A 32 37.06 10.99 50.01
N ALA A 33 36.82 11.83 48.99
CA ALA A 33 36.17 13.13 49.21
C ALA A 33 35.30 13.61 48.03
N PHE A 34 34.48 12.71 47.46
CA PHE A 34 33.41 13.08 46.51
C PHE A 34 32.18 12.18 46.68
N LEU A 35 31.87 11.81 47.92
CA LEU A 35 30.78 10.87 48.25
C LEU A 35 29.78 11.48 49.24
N PHE A 36 29.47 12.78 49.10
CA PHE A 36 28.32 13.44 49.75
C PHE A 36 27.99 14.71 48.95
N ILE A 37 27.13 14.61 47.92
CA ILE A 37 26.22 15.64 47.32
C ILE A 37 25.60 15.09 45.98
N SER A 38 25.28 13.80 45.90
CA SER A 38 24.58 13.26 44.70
C SER A 38 23.32 12.46 45.01
N VAL A 39 22.80 12.52 46.25
CA VAL A 39 21.58 11.77 46.66
C VAL A 39 20.37 12.71 46.89
N LEU A 40 20.34 13.92 46.32
CA LEU A 40 19.14 14.79 46.33
C LEU A 40 18.84 15.48 44.98
N ALA A 41 19.36 14.96 43.87
CA ALA A 41 18.97 15.38 42.52
C ALA A 41 18.74 14.17 41.60
N ALA A 42 18.11 13.12 42.12
CA ALA A 42 17.60 12.01 41.32
C ALA A 42 16.06 12.00 41.43
N ASN A 43 15.42 13.08 40.99
CA ASN A 43 14.01 13.07 40.62
C ASN A 43 13.64 14.32 39.80
N GLN A 44 14.13 14.37 38.57
CA GLN A 44 13.29 14.85 37.47
C GLN A 44 13.40 13.80 36.37
N ALA A 45 12.35 12.99 36.25
CA ALA A 45 12.11 12.25 35.03
C ALA A 45 12.16 13.28 33.88
N SER A 46 13.02 13.04 32.90
CA SER A 46 12.96 13.75 31.62
C SER A 46 11.61 13.43 30.99
N ALA A 47 10.60 14.26 31.27
CA ALA A 47 9.31 14.20 30.61
C ALA A 47 9.53 14.45 29.12
N THR A 48 9.12 13.51 28.29
CA THR A 48 9.03 13.67 26.83
C THR A 48 8.25 14.96 26.54
N PRO A 49 8.73 15.87 25.68
CA PRO A 49 8.15 17.21 25.58
C PRO A 49 6.71 17.12 25.05
N THR A 50 5.76 17.42 25.93
CA THR A 50 4.35 17.59 25.58
C THR A 50 4.14 19.05 25.18
N PHE A 51 3.61 19.31 23.99
CA PHE A 51 3.45 20.67 23.45
C PHE A 51 1.97 21.09 23.45
N GLY A 52 1.62 22.12 24.24
CA GLY A 52 0.26 22.66 24.31
C GLY A 52 0.14 24.08 23.74
N ILE A 53 -0.99 24.41 23.13
CA ILE A 53 -1.38 25.77 22.69
C ILE A 53 -2.72 26.15 23.31
N ASN A 54 -2.81 27.32 23.93
CA ASN A 54 -4.05 27.94 24.38
C ASN A 54 -4.56 28.89 23.28
N ALA A 55 -5.51 28.43 22.46
CA ALA A 55 -5.95 29.16 21.28
C ALA A 55 -6.69 30.45 21.68
N GLY A 56 -6.32 31.57 21.07
CA GLY A 56 -6.79 32.91 21.42
C GLY A 56 -6.44 33.43 22.82
N GLY A 57 -5.62 32.71 23.60
CA GLY A 57 -5.34 33.03 25.00
C GLY A 57 -3.85 33.13 25.34
N PRO A 58 -3.51 33.66 26.53
CA PRO A 58 -2.13 33.70 27.02
C PRO A 58 -1.65 32.31 27.47
N THR A 59 -0.36 32.19 27.73
CA THR A 59 0.24 30.98 28.30
C THR A 59 -0.48 30.57 29.59
N TYR A 60 -0.79 29.27 29.72
CA TYR A 60 -1.46 28.69 30.87
C TYR A 60 -0.82 27.36 31.27
N THR A 61 -0.47 27.21 32.53
CA THR A 61 0.04 25.96 33.08
C THR A 61 -1.05 25.29 33.91
N THR A 62 -1.36 24.03 33.60
CA THR A 62 -2.35 23.26 34.37
C THR A 62 -1.81 22.89 35.75
N SER A 63 -2.70 22.53 36.69
CA SER A 63 -2.28 22.02 38.02
C SER A 63 -1.45 20.74 37.96
N THR A 64 -1.50 20.00 36.84
CA THR A 64 -0.68 18.82 36.55
C THR A 64 0.67 19.15 35.91
N GLY A 65 1.00 20.43 35.74
CA GLY A 65 2.30 20.89 35.22
C GLY A 65 2.40 20.95 33.69
N ILE A 66 1.33 20.67 32.94
CA ILE A 66 1.34 20.78 31.47
C ILE A 66 1.26 22.26 31.09
N VAL A 67 2.24 22.72 30.32
CA VAL A 67 2.32 24.11 29.84
C VAL A 67 1.65 24.22 28.47
N TYR A 68 0.59 25.02 28.39
CA TYR A 68 0.01 25.50 27.14
C TYR A 68 0.59 26.87 26.84
N LYS A 69 1.33 27.00 25.75
CA LYS A 69 1.87 28.27 25.30
C LYS A 69 0.74 29.18 24.81
N ALA A 70 0.98 30.49 24.83
CA ALA A 70 0.10 31.46 24.20
C ALA A 70 -0.14 31.12 22.72
N ASP A 71 -1.27 31.57 22.19
CA ASP A 71 -1.68 31.28 20.82
C ASP A 71 -0.59 31.60 19.79
N ALA A 72 -0.16 30.57 19.05
CA ALA A 72 0.98 30.64 18.14
C ALA A 72 0.82 29.60 17.02
N HIS A 73 1.65 29.69 15.98
CA HIS A 73 1.67 28.76 14.85
C HIS A 73 0.41 28.76 13.97
N PHE A 74 -0.47 29.75 14.10
CA PHE A 74 -1.70 29.83 13.32
C PHE A 74 -1.58 30.69 12.06
N SER A 75 -2.51 30.49 11.12
CA SER A 75 -2.78 31.40 10.01
C SER A 75 -4.29 31.60 9.87
N GLY A 76 -4.72 32.85 9.67
CA GLY A 76 -6.15 33.20 9.59
C GLY A 76 -6.88 33.18 10.94
N GLY A 77 -8.20 33.39 10.87
CA GLY A 77 -9.09 33.45 12.03
C GLY A 77 -8.94 34.71 12.89
N ARG A 78 -9.86 34.86 13.85
CA ARG A 78 -9.88 35.88 14.89
C ARG A 78 -9.87 35.22 16.27
N THR A 79 -9.61 36.00 17.31
CA THR A 79 -9.58 35.50 18.68
C THR A 79 -10.70 36.09 19.51
N ALA A 80 -11.28 35.31 20.42
CA ALA A 80 -12.23 35.78 21.40
C ALA A 80 -11.90 35.19 22.78
N VAL A 81 -12.25 35.95 23.82
CA VAL A 81 -12.12 35.53 25.22
C VAL A 81 -13.47 35.73 25.89
N PHE A 82 -13.89 34.74 26.66
CA PHE A 82 -15.17 34.68 27.33
C PHE A 82 -14.97 34.52 28.83
N THR A 83 -15.87 35.10 29.61
CA THR A 83 -15.89 34.97 31.08
C THR A 83 -16.86 33.88 31.55
N ASN A 84 -17.56 33.21 30.62
CA ASN A 84 -18.48 32.12 30.92
C ASN A 84 -17.77 30.97 31.63
N THR A 85 -18.35 30.48 32.72
CA THR A 85 -17.86 29.28 33.42
C THR A 85 -18.12 28.04 32.56
N VAL A 86 -17.06 27.28 32.24
CA VAL A 86 -17.16 25.98 31.58
C VAL A 86 -17.14 24.87 32.62
N SER A 87 -18.28 24.21 32.83
CA SER A 87 -18.45 23.17 33.86
C SER A 87 -18.06 21.79 33.35
N GLY A 88 -17.63 20.87 34.22
CA GLY A 88 -17.24 19.50 33.84
C GLY A 88 -15.79 19.34 33.39
N THR A 89 -14.92 20.30 33.71
CA THR A 89 -13.47 20.23 33.47
C THR A 89 -12.68 20.80 34.65
N SER A 90 -11.50 20.23 34.93
CA SER A 90 -10.55 20.75 35.92
C SER A 90 -9.68 21.89 35.38
N VAL A 91 -9.79 22.21 34.08
CA VAL A 91 -9.01 23.26 33.40
C VAL A 91 -9.92 24.22 32.60
N PRO A 92 -10.94 24.85 33.23
CA PRO A 92 -11.94 25.67 32.55
C PRO A 92 -11.32 26.82 31.74
N ARG A 93 -10.18 27.36 32.17
CA ARG A 93 -9.47 28.43 31.47
C ARG A 93 -9.02 28.09 30.05
N LEU A 94 -8.74 26.81 29.75
CA LEU A 94 -8.36 26.37 28.39
C LEU A 94 -9.54 26.29 27.41
N TYR A 95 -10.76 26.52 27.89
CA TYR A 95 -11.97 26.55 27.06
C TYR A 95 -12.53 27.97 26.91
N GLN A 96 -12.02 28.93 27.69
CA GLN A 96 -12.53 30.30 27.78
C GLN A 96 -11.89 31.27 26.78
N SER A 97 -10.85 30.85 26.07
CA SER A 97 -10.35 31.53 24.87
C SER A 97 -10.53 30.65 23.64
N GLU A 98 -10.61 31.29 22.48
CA GLU A 98 -10.70 30.59 21.22
C GLU A 98 -10.05 31.35 20.07
N ARG A 99 -9.60 30.58 19.06
CA ARG A 99 -9.46 31.06 17.70
C ARG A 99 -10.66 30.59 16.89
N TYR A 100 -11.27 31.48 16.13
CA TYR A 100 -12.47 31.22 15.35
C TYR A 100 -12.43 31.83 13.94
N GLY A 101 -13.17 31.25 13.00
CA GLY A 101 -13.21 31.59 11.58
C GLY A 101 -12.66 30.47 10.71
N ASN A 102 -12.26 30.78 9.47
CA ASN A 102 -11.41 29.87 8.69
C ASN A 102 -9.96 30.14 9.05
N PHE A 103 -9.30 29.14 9.63
CA PHE A 103 -7.92 29.26 10.10
C PHE A 103 -7.22 27.90 10.11
N SER A 104 -5.90 27.93 10.27
CA SER A 104 -5.07 26.75 10.43
C SER A 104 -4.03 26.92 11.53
N TYR A 105 -3.42 25.82 11.95
CA TYR A 105 -2.20 25.74 12.75
C TYR A 105 -1.15 24.89 12.01
N THR A 106 0.11 25.33 11.96
CA THR A 106 1.25 24.57 11.46
C THR A 106 2.29 24.47 12.57
N ILE A 107 2.20 23.40 13.36
CA ILE A 107 2.93 23.23 14.60
C ILE A 107 4.20 22.41 14.34
N PRO A 108 5.41 22.98 14.49
CA PRO A 108 6.66 22.24 14.27
C PRO A 108 6.83 21.15 15.33
N VAL A 109 7.09 19.93 14.88
CA VAL A 109 7.40 18.77 15.73
C VAL A 109 8.38 17.87 14.99
N ASP A 110 9.16 17.06 15.71
CA ASP A 110 10.04 16.09 15.06
C ASP A 110 9.24 15.07 14.25
N ASN A 111 9.91 14.37 13.34
CA ASN A 111 9.25 13.26 12.66
C ASN A 111 9.02 12.12 13.65
N GLY A 112 7.80 11.61 13.70
CA GLY A 112 7.40 10.61 14.67
C GLY A 112 5.90 10.49 14.81
N GLY A 113 5.48 9.54 15.66
CA GLY A 113 4.08 9.35 16.02
C GLY A 113 3.69 10.30 17.15
N TYR A 114 2.53 10.94 17.00
CA TYR A 114 1.95 11.85 17.97
C TYR A 114 0.47 11.56 18.19
N SER A 115 -0.03 11.99 19.34
CA SER A 115 -1.44 12.10 19.68
C SER A 115 -1.77 13.60 19.77
N VAL A 116 -2.71 14.05 18.94
CA VAL A 116 -3.15 15.45 18.84
C VAL A 116 -4.55 15.57 19.41
N MET A 117 -4.70 16.26 20.55
CA MET A 117 -5.97 16.54 21.19
C MET A 117 -6.42 17.98 20.92
N LEU A 118 -7.61 18.12 20.33
CA LEU A 118 -8.30 19.38 20.08
C LEU A 118 -9.40 19.58 21.12
N ARG A 119 -9.46 20.79 21.71
CA ARG A 119 -10.43 21.15 22.74
C ARG A 119 -11.40 22.21 22.23
N PHE A 120 -12.67 22.00 22.53
CA PHE A 120 -13.78 22.84 22.10
C PHE A 120 -14.74 23.10 23.27
N ALA A 121 -15.44 24.23 23.22
CA ALA A 121 -16.63 24.50 24.01
C ALA A 121 -17.52 25.47 23.21
N GLU A 122 -18.83 25.26 23.18
CA GLU A 122 -19.74 26.24 22.59
C GLU A 122 -20.08 27.31 23.64
N LEU A 123 -19.64 28.54 23.42
CA LEU A 123 -19.82 29.66 24.37
C LEU A 123 -20.73 30.76 23.83
N TYR A 124 -20.94 30.80 22.51
CA TYR A 124 -21.65 31.86 21.81
C TYR A 124 -23.09 31.44 21.50
N TRP A 125 -23.27 30.33 20.78
CA TRP A 125 -24.58 29.86 20.35
C TRP A 125 -25.32 29.11 21.45
N THR A 126 -26.65 29.23 21.42
CA THR A 126 -27.56 28.64 22.41
C THR A 126 -28.44 27.53 21.82
N ALA A 127 -28.13 27.06 20.60
CA ALA A 127 -28.88 26.01 19.91
C ALA A 127 -27.98 25.24 18.93
N ALA A 128 -28.36 23.99 18.64
CA ALA A 128 -27.74 23.16 17.62
C ALA A 128 -27.98 23.73 16.19
N GLY A 129 -27.14 23.33 15.25
CA GLY A 129 -27.15 23.73 13.84
C GLY A 129 -26.64 25.14 13.57
N ARG A 130 -26.29 25.92 14.61
CA ARG A 130 -25.88 27.32 14.45
C ARG A 130 -24.39 27.48 14.14
N ARG A 131 -23.56 26.55 14.61
CA ARG A 131 -22.15 26.45 14.26
C ARG A 131 -21.82 25.02 13.87
N VAL A 132 -21.42 24.84 12.61
CA VAL A 132 -21.07 23.56 12.01
C VAL A 132 -19.80 23.74 11.19
N PHE A 133 -18.76 22.95 11.45
CA PHE A 133 -17.49 23.10 10.74
C PHE A 133 -16.69 21.80 10.63
N ASP A 134 -15.75 21.77 9.70
CA ASP A 134 -14.83 20.66 9.50
C ASP A 134 -13.48 20.93 10.15
N VAL A 135 -12.77 19.85 10.47
CA VAL A 135 -11.38 19.87 10.90
C VAL A 135 -10.58 18.88 10.07
N SER A 136 -9.44 19.31 9.55
CA SER A 136 -8.48 18.45 8.85
C SER A 136 -7.12 18.49 9.55
N ILE A 137 -6.44 17.35 9.65
CA ILE A 137 -5.06 17.25 10.15
C ILE A 137 -4.19 16.62 9.07
N ASN A 138 -3.06 17.25 8.74
CA ASN A 138 -2.12 16.86 7.70
C ASN A 138 -2.79 16.58 6.33
N GLY A 139 -3.78 17.41 5.99
CA GLY A 139 -4.53 17.30 4.73
C GLY A 139 -5.70 16.29 4.77
N THR A 140 -5.76 15.44 5.79
CA THR A 140 -6.85 14.48 5.99
C THR A 140 -7.96 15.11 6.82
N ARG A 141 -9.20 15.10 6.34
CA ARG A 141 -10.35 15.55 7.12
C ARG A 141 -10.64 14.57 8.26
N VAL A 142 -10.36 14.99 9.49
CA VAL A 142 -10.51 14.18 10.70
C VAL A 142 -11.86 14.39 11.39
N VAL A 143 -12.53 15.51 11.12
CA VAL A 143 -13.89 15.79 11.58
C VAL A 143 -14.67 16.45 10.44
N SER A 144 -15.86 15.94 10.15
CA SER A 144 -16.80 16.54 9.20
C SER A 144 -18.08 16.96 9.91
N GLY A 145 -18.49 18.21 9.74
CA GLY A 145 -19.76 18.74 10.24
C GLY A 145 -19.87 18.82 11.78
N LEU A 146 -18.81 19.22 12.47
CA LEU A 146 -18.82 19.37 13.93
C LEU A 146 -19.75 20.49 14.38
N ASP A 147 -20.79 20.11 15.12
CA ASP A 147 -21.61 20.99 15.94
C ASP A 147 -21.35 20.71 17.42
N ILE A 148 -20.65 21.63 18.09
CA ILE A 148 -20.28 21.45 19.50
C ILE A 148 -21.51 21.50 20.40
N PHE A 149 -22.50 22.35 20.10
CA PHE A 149 -23.72 22.46 20.90
C PHE A 149 -24.54 21.17 20.83
N ALA A 150 -24.67 20.57 19.65
CA ALA A 150 -25.36 19.29 19.49
C ALA A 150 -24.67 18.15 20.25
N ARG A 151 -23.34 18.23 20.45
CA ARG A 151 -22.58 17.19 21.15
C ARG A 151 -22.65 17.31 22.66
N VAL A 152 -22.49 18.52 23.20
CA VAL A 152 -22.31 18.72 24.66
C VAL A 152 -23.13 19.88 25.25
N GLY A 153 -23.92 20.58 24.43
CA GLY A 153 -24.62 21.79 24.85
C GLY A 153 -23.70 23.01 25.04
N ARG A 154 -24.23 24.09 25.61
CA ARG A 154 -23.49 25.32 25.88
C ARG A 154 -22.64 25.21 27.15
N ASN A 155 -21.47 25.86 27.16
CA ASN A 155 -20.57 25.97 28.32
C ASN A 155 -20.08 24.61 28.87
N ALA A 156 -19.94 23.60 28.01
CA ALA A 156 -19.41 22.29 28.34
C ALA A 156 -18.17 21.95 27.48
N PRO A 157 -17.17 21.24 28.04
CA PRO A 157 -15.95 20.87 27.31
C PRO A 157 -16.21 19.70 26.35
N TYR A 158 -15.62 19.77 25.17
CA TYR A 158 -15.60 18.67 24.20
C TYR A 158 -14.18 18.49 23.65
N ASN A 159 -13.65 17.28 23.76
CA ASN A 159 -12.28 16.96 23.36
C ASN A 159 -12.28 15.86 22.31
N LEU A 160 -11.47 16.02 21.27
CA LEU A 160 -11.24 15.03 20.23
C LEU A 160 -9.74 14.76 20.12
N THR A 161 -9.35 13.48 20.03
CA THR A 161 -7.94 13.09 19.99
C THR A 161 -7.66 12.23 18.76
N PHE A 162 -6.60 12.56 18.03
CA PHE A 162 -6.25 11.91 16.77
C PHE A 162 -4.79 11.43 16.79
N PRO A 163 -4.49 10.19 16.38
CA PRO A 163 -3.12 9.78 16.11
C PRO A 163 -2.63 10.44 14.82
N VAL A 164 -1.41 10.96 14.83
CA VAL A 164 -0.80 11.68 13.71
C VAL A 164 0.64 11.21 13.56
N ASN A 165 1.00 10.70 12.37
CA ASN A 165 2.39 10.47 12.02
C ASN A 165 2.92 11.66 11.24
N VAL A 166 4.08 12.16 11.65
CA VAL A 166 4.73 13.33 11.06
C VAL A 166 5.98 12.86 10.33
N SER A 167 6.05 13.13 9.03
CA SER A 167 7.21 12.82 8.18
C SER A 167 7.86 14.07 7.57
N ASN A 168 7.23 15.23 7.76
CA ASN A 168 7.61 16.53 7.21
C ASN A 168 7.89 17.61 8.28
N GLY A 169 8.11 17.21 9.53
CA GLY A 169 8.54 18.08 10.62
C GLY A 169 7.47 19.04 11.17
N ALA A 170 6.18 18.88 10.82
CA ALA A 170 5.10 19.69 11.37
C ALA A 170 3.73 19.00 11.34
N ILE A 171 2.85 19.39 12.25
CA ILE A 171 1.43 19.02 12.26
C ILE A 171 0.62 20.21 11.73
N ASN A 172 -0.06 20.02 10.60
CA ASN A 172 -0.95 21.00 9.99
C ASN A 172 -2.40 20.71 10.37
N ILE A 173 -3.10 21.65 10.98
CA ILE A 173 -4.50 21.50 11.41
C ILE A 173 -5.30 22.62 10.75
N VAL A 174 -6.34 22.30 9.97
CA VAL A 174 -7.16 23.27 9.24
C VAL A 174 -8.60 23.19 9.74
N PHE A 175 -9.18 24.34 10.07
CA PHE A 175 -10.56 24.49 10.52
C PHE A 175 -11.37 25.23 9.45
N THR A 176 -12.41 24.58 8.93
CA THR A 176 -13.19 25.08 7.80
C THR A 176 -14.66 25.23 8.16
N THR A 177 -15.15 26.45 8.13
CA THR A 177 -16.53 26.85 8.39
C THR A 177 -17.48 26.21 7.37
N ARG A 178 -18.58 25.60 7.84
CA ARG A 178 -19.75 25.26 7.00
C ARG A 178 -20.94 26.14 7.32
N VAL A 179 -21.26 26.29 8.60
CA VAL A 179 -22.31 27.17 9.12
C VAL A 179 -21.72 27.91 10.30
N ASP A 180 -21.59 29.24 10.20
CA ASP A 180 -20.83 30.10 11.14
C ASP A 180 -19.36 29.65 11.40
N ASN A 181 -18.57 30.57 11.94
CA ASN A 181 -17.14 30.43 12.14
C ASN A 181 -16.74 29.13 12.87
N ALA A 182 -15.87 28.33 12.24
CA ALA A 182 -15.19 27.21 12.90
C ALA A 182 -14.41 27.71 14.13
N LYS A 183 -14.17 26.88 15.15
CA LYS A 183 -13.39 27.32 16.32
C LYS A 183 -12.58 26.22 16.99
N VAL A 184 -11.53 26.59 17.73
CA VAL A 184 -10.81 25.72 18.67
C VAL A 184 -10.38 26.53 19.90
N SER A 185 -10.40 25.90 21.08
CA SER A 185 -10.03 26.55 22.34
C SER A 185 -8.63 26.17 22.83
N ALA A 186 -8.18 24.94 22.62
CA ALA A 186 -6.79 24.55 22.89
C ALA A 186 -6.36 23.31 22.10
N ILE A 187 -5.05 23.14 21.92
CA ILE A 187 -4.43 22.01 21.21
C ILE A 187 -3.36 21.41 22.12
N LEU A 188 -3.29 20.08 22.21
CA LEU A 188 -2.22 19.37 22.91
C LEU A 188 -1.63 18.28 22.03
N ILE A 189 -0.31 18.22 21.96
CA ILE A 189 0.45 17.26 21.17
C ILE A 189 1.33 16.42 22.10
N THR A 190 1.20 15.10 22.02
CA THR A 190 1.93 14.14 22.86
C THR A 190 2.59 13.05 21.99
N PRO A 191 3.91 12.80 22.04
CA PRO A 191 4.55 11.71 21.30
C PRO A 191 3.99 10.32 21.70
N THR A 192 3.86 9.38 20.76
CA THR A 192 3.25 8.04 21.00
C THR A 192 4.25 6.92 21.34
N SER A 193 5.56 7.18 21.29
CA SER A 193 6.58 6.32 21.90
C SER A 193 7.90 7.06 22.16
N SER A 194 8.60 6.73 23.24
CA SER A 194 9.98 7.17 23.52
C SER A 194 10.95 6.08 23.03
N PRO A 195 12.06 6.41 22.35
CA PRO A 195 13.18 5.48 22.27
C PRO A 195 13.74 5.24 23.69
N THR A 196 14.05 3.99 24.01
CA THR A 196 14.78 3.59 25.23
C THR A 196 16.22 4.11 25.14
N PRO A 197 16.78 4.76 26.17
CA PRO A 197 18.15 5.26 26.12
C PRO A 197 19.17 4.12 26.25
N THR A 198 20.10 4.03 25.30
CA THR A 198 21.34 3.24 25.40
C THR A 198 22.39 4.06 26.15
N PRO A 199 23.21 3.48 27.06
CA PRO A 199 24.11 4.23 27.93
C PRO A 199 25.23 4.98 27.18
N THR A 200 25.51 6.18 27.68
CA THR A 200 26.48 7.16 27.18
C THR A 200 27.92 6.68 27.25
N ALA A 201 28.66 6.81 26.13
CA ALA A 201 30.13 6.93 26.14
C ALA A 201 30.54 8.41 26.21
N THR A 202 31.49 8.72 27.08
CA THR A 202 32.09 10.04 27.41
C THR A 202 32.68 10.76 26.17
N PRO A 203 32.71 12.12 26.12
CA PRO A 203 32.69 12.86 24.86
C PRO A 203 34.08 13.22 24.30
N THR A 204 34.13 13.36 22.97
CA THR A 204 35.16 14.09 22.20
C THR A 204 34.40 15.15 21.36
N PRO A 205 34.91 16.39 21.20
CA PRO A 205 34.06 17.53 20.84
C PRO A 205 33.60 17.50 19.38
N THR A 206 32.29 17.66 19.16
CA THR A 206 31.66 17.72 17.83
C THR A 206 31.27 19.15 17.48
N VAL A 207 31.64 19.56 16.26
CA VAL A 207 31.17 20.79 15.59
C VAL A 207 29.70 20.60 15.18
N THR A 208 28.84 21.55 15.55
CA THR A 208 27.37 21.48 15.36
C THR A 208 26.98 21.56 13.87
N PRO A 209 26.10 20.69 13.34
CA PRO A 209 25.54 20.87 12.00
C PRO A 209 24.40 21.91 12.01
N PRO A 210 24.19 22.65 10.89
CA PRO A 210 23.19 23.71 10.82
C PRO A 210 21.75 23.16 10.65
N PRO A 211 20.73 23.95 11.04
CA PRO A 211 19.31 23.54 10.99
C PRO A 211 18.75 23.41 9.55
N PRO A 212 17.68 22.63 9.34
CA PRO A 212 17.06 22.45 8.02
C PRO A 212 16.44 23.74 7.44
N LEU A 213 16.64 23.98 6.15
CA LEU A 213 16.21 25.19 5.43
C LEU A 213 14.69 25.20 5.17
N LYS A 214 14.05 26.35 5.42
CA LYS A 214 12.61 26.60 5.18
C LYS A 214 12.39 27.21 3.79
N PRO A 215 11.35 26.83 3.01
CA PRO A 215 11.03 27.45 1.72
C PRO A 215 10.87 28.97 1.84
N SER A 216 11.46 29.71 0.90
CA SER A 216 11.48 31.17 0.88
C SER A 216 11.30 31.70 -0.55
N LEU A 217 11.17 33.01 -0.71
CA LEU A 217 11.17 33.64 -2.03
C LEU A 217 12.49 33.32 -2.75
N ILE A 218 12.38 32.77 -3.95
CA ILE A 218 13.51 32.57 -4.84
C ILE A 218 13.95 33.94 -5.33
N SER A 219 15.25 34.24 -5.18
CA SER A 219 15.79 35.50 -5.68
C SER A 219 15.56 35.60 -7.19
N GLN A 220 15.02 36.73 -7.64
CA GLN A 220 14.88 37.07 -9.06
C GLN A 220 16.25 37.34 -9.74
N ALA A 221 17.33 37.39 -8.97
CA ALA A 221 18.69 37.55 -9.49
C ALA A 221 19.05 36.36 -10.40
N GLY A 222 19.28 36.66 -11.70
CA GLY A 222 19.60 35.67 -12.72
C GLY A 222 18.38 35.08 -13.45
N TRP A 223 17.16 35.53 -13.12
CA TRP A 223 15.98 35.18 -13.91
C TRP A 223 16.07 35.80 -15.30
N LYS A 224 15.55 35.07 -16.29
CA LYS A 224 15.52 35.54 -17.67
C LYS A 224 14.11 35.34 -18.23
N LEU A 225 13.66 36.36 -18.96
CA LEU A 225 12.43 36.23 -19.72
C LEU A 225 12.66 35.19 -20.81
N LYS A 226 11.85 34.13 -20.80
CA LYS A 226 11.90 33.10 -21.84
C LYS A 226 10.95 33.46 -22.98
N TYR A 227 9.73 33.86 -22.63
CA TYR A 227 8.67 34.15 -23.58
C TYR A 227 7.56 34.96 -22.93
N VAL A 228 6.97 35.85 -23.71
CA VAL A 228 5.64 36.44 -23.49
C VAL A 228 4.90 36.40 -24.81
N ASP A 229 3.59 36.25 -24.78
CA ASP A 229 2.77 36.19 -25.98
C ASP A 229 2.61 37.55 -26.67
N SER A 230 2.63 38.64 -25.91
CA SER A 230 2.65 40.01 -26.42
C SER A 230 3.20 40.99 -25.37
N VAL A 231 3.60 42.18 -25.80
CA VAL A 231 4.09 43.27 -24.93
C VAL A 231 3.57 44.61 -25.46
N GLU A 232 3.14 45.50 -24.58
CA GLU A 232 2.82 46.87 -24.96
C GLU A 232 4.10 47.68 -25.18
N SER A 233 4.37 48.08 -26.43
CA SER A 233 5.60 48.78 -26.81
C SER A 233 5.52 50.31 -26.70
N VAL A 234 4.32 50.86 -26.48
CA VAL A 234 4.08 52.32 -26.51
C VAL A 234 3.95 52.94 -25.10
N ASP A 235 3.70 52.14 -24.05
CA ASP A 235 3.65 52.63 -22.66
C ASP A 235 5.07 52.75 -22.07
N PRO A 236 5.59 53.95 -21.78
CA PRO A 236 6.92 54.13 -21.20
C PRO A 236 7.07 53.53 -19.80
N LYS A 237 5.98 53.17 -19.11
CA LYS A 237 6.01 52.43 -17.83
C LYS A 237 6.12 50.91 -18.00
N ASP A 238 5.80 50.38 -19.18
CA ASP A 238 6.13 48.99 -19.59
C ASP A 238 7.61 48.88 -20.05
N GLY A 239 8.35 50.00 -20.01
CA GLY A 239 9.82 50.12 -19.93
C GLY A 239 10.65 49.41 -21.01
N ASP A 240 11.93 49.75 -21.10
CA ASP A 240 12.86 49.22 -22.11
C ASP A 240 13.11 47.69 -22.06
N LYS A 241 12.47 46.97 -21.11
CA LYS A 241 12.67 45.54 -20.84
C LYS A 241 11.42 44.66 -21.09
N GLY A 242 10.26 45.26 -21.39
CA GLY A 242 9.01 44.54 -21.69
C GLY A 242 8.64 43.48 -20.63
N GLY A 243 8.39 42.24 -21.06
CA GLY A 243 7.99 41.13 -20.18
C GLY A 243 8.89 40.85 -18.98
N ALA A 244 10.17 41.28 -19.01
CA ALA A 244 11.07 41.11 -17.88
C ALA A 244 10.78 42.04 -16.69
N ASN A 245 9.99 43.10 -16.89
CA ASN A 245 9.54 43.96 -15.79
C ASN A 245 8.62 43.22 -14.81
N ALA A 246 8.02 42.10 -15.22
CA ALA A 246 7.19 41.30 -14.33
C ALA A 246 7.98 40.64 -13.17
N PHE A 247 9.30 40.74 -13.14
CA PHE A 247 10.12 40.11 -12.09
C PHE A 247 11.43 40.86 -11.86
N ASP A 248 11.41 42.18 -11.97
CA ASP A 248 12.59 43.02 -11.76
C ASP A 248 12.73 43.54 -10.32
N GLY A 249 11.79 43.17 -9.45
CA GLY A 249 11.76 43.50 -8.04
C GLY A 249 11.19 44.90 -7.77
N ASN A 250 10.61 45.54 -8.78
CA ASN A 250 10.08 46.89 -8.70
C ASN A 250 8.58 46.91 -9.08
N PRO A 251 7.66 46.95 -8.10
CA PRO A 251 6.22 46.93 -8.38
C PRO A 251 5.69 48.20 -9.05
N ALA A 252 6.53 49.23 -9.27
CA ALA A 252 6.19 50.40 -10.06
C ALA A 252 6.39 50.19 -11.57
N THR A 253 7.11 49.14 -11.97
CA THR A 253 7.23 48.64 -13.34
C THR A 253 6.37 47.39 -13.51
N TYR A 254 5.99 47.08 -14.76
CA TYR A 254 5.14 45.94 -15.04
C TYR A 254 5.36 45.44 -16.47
N TRP A 255 5.03 44.18 -16.70
CA TRP A 255 4.70 43.68 -18.02
C TRP A 255 3.22 43.93 -18.29
N HIS A 256 2.89 44.48 -19.45
CA HIS A 256 1.52 44.50 -19.97
C HIS A 256 1.47 43.83 -21.35
N THR A 257 0.41 43.08 -21.61
CA THR A 257 0.15 42.58 -22.96
C THR A 257 -0.20 43.74 -23.89
N GLU A 258 0.04 43.59 -25.17
CA GLU A 258 -0.21 44.65 -26.15
C GLU A 258 -1.70 45.07 -26.14
N TYR A 259 -2.00 46.36 -25.99
CA TYR A 259 -3.38 46.88 -26.00
C TYR A 259 -3.55 48.08 -26.95
N THR A 260 -2.47 48.71 -27.40
CA THR A 260 -2.56 49.88 -28.29
C THR A 260 -2.87 49.50 -29.74
N ASN A 261 -2.19 48.49 -30.31
CA ASN A 261 -2.38 48.14 -31.74
C ASN A 261 -3.15 46.84 -31.96
N ALA A 262 -2.72 45.72 -31.37
CA ALA A 262 -3.31 44.40 -31.65
C ALA A 262 -4.40 43.96 -30.67
N SER A 263 -4.30 44.27 -29.37
CA SER A 263 -5.22 43.80 -28.32
C SER A 263 -5.59 42.31 -28.45
N PRO A 264 -4.62 41.37 -28.46
CA PRO A 264 -4.89 39.94 -28.65
C PRO A 264 -5.80 39.42 -27.54
N MET A 265 -6.73 38.50 -27.79
CA MET A 265 -7.57 37.93 -26.71
C MET A 265 -6.80 36.90 -25.87
N PRO A 266 -7.12 36.73 -24.56
CA PRO A 266 -6.55 35.66 -23.74
C PRO A 266 -6.87 34.26 -24.31
N PRO A 267 -6.05 33.24 -24.00
CA PRO A 267 -5.10 33.20 -22.89
C PRO A 267 -3.77 33.92 -23.17
N HIS A 268 -3.31 34.71 -22.20
CA HIS A 268 -1.99 35.35 -22.22
C HIS A 268 -1.01 34.58 -21.34
N GLU A 269 0.28 34.62 -21.64
CA GLU A 269 1.26 33.92 -20.83
C GLU A 269 2.62 34.60 -20.75
N ILE A 270 3.22 34.49 -19.57
CA ILE A 270 4.62 34.80 -19.33
C ILE A 270 5.35 33.54 -18.90
N GLN A 271 6.50 33.28 -19.52
CA GLN A 271 7.40 32.18 -19.19
C GLN A 271 8.75 32.74 -18.73
N VAL A 272 9.21 32.24 -17.58
CA VAL A 272 10.45 32.72 -16.94
C VAL A 272 11.39 31.55 -16.67
N ASP A 273 12.66 31.71 -17.03
CA ASP A 273 13.76 30.85 -16.59
C ASP A 273 14.29 31.38 -15.24
N LEU A 274 14.19 30.59 -14.18
CA LEU A 274 14.66 30.96 -12.84
C LEU A 274 16.19 30.84 -12.69
N GLY A 275 16.90 30.40 -13.73
CA GLY A 275 18.37 30.28 -13.79
C GLY A 275 18.93 29.00 -13.12
N SER A 276 18.15 28.32 -12.28
CA SER A 276 18.49 27.06 -11.62
C SER A 276 17.22 26.27 -11.28
N SER A 277 17.36 24.99 -10.93
CA SER A 277 16.22 24.17 -10.52
C SER A 277 15.88 24.40 -9.05
N TYR A 278 14.59 24.58 -8.77
CA TYR A 278 14.05 24.76 -7.44
C TYR A 278 12.94 23.75 -7.18
N SER A 279 12.73 23.39 -5.91
CA SER A 279 11.49 22.75 -5.47
C SER A 279 10.48 23.87 -5.24
N ILE A 280 9.71 24.20 -6.28
CA ILE A 280 8.81 25.34 -6.31
C ILE A 280 7.52 24.97 -5.61
N SER A 281 7.18 25.67 -4.54
CA SER A 281 6.02 25.38 -3.68
C SER A 281 4.93 26.45 -3.73
N GLY A 282 5.15 27.53 -4.47
CA GLY A 282 4.17 28.59 -4.62
C GLY A 282 4.65 29.75 -5.48
N PHE A 283 3.76 30.70 -5.73
CA PHE A 283 4.09 31.97 -6.37
C PHE A 283 3.24 33.10 -5.82
N HIS A 284 3.71 34.32 -5.99
CA HIS A 284 2.94 35.53 -5.75
C HIS A 284 2.77 36.29 -7.06
N TYR A 285 1.56 36.80 -7.26
CA TYR A 285 1.19 37.65 -8.38
C TYR A 285 0.78 39.02 -7.85
N GLN A 286 1.49 40.06 -8.27
CA GLN A 286 1.15 41.45 -7.97
C GLN A 286 0.56 42.10 -9.23
N PRO A 287 -0.71 42.52 -9.19
CA PRO A 287 -1.29 43.38 -10.21
C PRO A 287 -0.60 44.75 -10.25
N LYS A 288 -0.57 45.35 -11.44
CA LYS A 288 -0.19 46.76 -11.65
C LYS A 288 -1.04 47.68 -10.79
N VAL A 289 -0.40 48.65 -10.14
CA VAL A 289 -1.08 49.69 -9.36
C VAL A 289 -0.93 51.02 -10.10
N ASP A 290 -2.02 51.53 -10.66
CA ASP A 290 -2.06 52.86 -11.26
C ASP A 290 -2.23 53.96 -10.19
N ALA A 291 -1.94 55.21 -10.56
CA ALA A 291 -2.11 56.37 -9.68
C ALA A 291 -3.56 56.57 -9.20
N ASN A 292 -4.52 55.99 -9.92
CA ASN A 292 -5.90 55.83 -9.46
C ASN A 292 -6.13 54.35 -9.07
N PRO A 293 -6.32 54.02 -7.78
CA PRO A 293 -6.49 52.65 -7.29
C PRO A 293 -7.80 51.98 -7.74
N ASP A 294 -8.73 52.73 -8.34
CA ASP A 294 -10.00 52.19 -8.88
C ASP A 294 -9.87 51.61 -10.30
N ILE A 295 -8.68 51.73 -10.93
CA ILE A 295 -8.42 51.18 -12.27
C ILE A 295 -7.81 49.77 -12.11
N LEU A 296 -8.65 48.75 -12.30
CA LEU A 296 -8.28 47.32 -12.16
C LEU A 296 -7.88 46.65 -13.49
N ASN A 297 -7.85 47.40 -14.58
CA ASN A 297 -7.68 46.88 -15.94
C ASN A 297 -6.42 46.02 -16.08
N GLY A 298 -6.57 44.84 -16.67
CA GLY A 298 -5.47 43.90 -16.88
C GLY A 298 -5.21 42.96 -15.70
N THR A 299 -5.90 43.11 -14.57
CA THR A 299 -5.75 42.22 -13.40
C THR A 299 -6.23 40.81 -13.73
N ILE A 300 -5.36 39.81 -13.54
CA ILE A 300 -5.69 38.40 -13.74
C ILE A 300 -6.70 37.96 -12.69
N VAL A 301 -7.83 37.41 -13.12
CA VAL A 301 -8.83 36.78 -12.22
C VAL A 301 -9.01 35.29 -12.46
N GLN A 302 -8.64 34.75 -13.60
CA GLN A 302 -8.54 33.30 -13.80
C GLN A 302 -7.18 32.94 -14.38
N TYR A 303 -6.53 31.94 -13.81
CA TYR A 303 -5.16 31.59 -14.18
C TYR A 303 -4.90 30.09 -14.15
N GLU A 304 -3.83 29.72 -14.83
CA GLU A 304 -3.11 28.47 -14.66
C GLU A 304 -1.64 28.77 -14.41
N PHE A 305 -1.02 28.03 -13.50
CA PHE A 305 0.40 28.10 -13.23
C PHE A 305 1.05 26.76 -13.52
N TYR A 306 2.15 26.80 -14.27
CA TYR A 306 2.89 25.61 -14.67
C TYR A 306 4.35 25.73 -14.21
N VAL A 307 4.92 24.57 -13.91
CA VAL A 307 6.34 24.41 -13.58
C VAL A 307 6.90 23.33 -14.49
N SER A 308 8.02 23.64 -15.14
CA SER A 308 8.71 22.76 -16.08
C SER A 308 10.21 22.69 -15.77
N THR A 309 10.82 21.53 -16.04
CA THR A 309 12.27 21.30 -15.90
C THR A 309 13.05 21.73 -17.15
N ASP A 310 12.43 21.72 -18.33
CA ASP A 310 13.05 22.03 -19.63
C ASP A 310 12.48 23.32 -20.28
N GLY A 311 11.32 23.78 -19.80
CA GLY A 311 10.61 24.95 -20.30
C GLY A 311 10.01 24.75 -21.70
N THR A 312 9.85 23.50 -22.14
CA THR A 312 9.14 23.12 -23.38
C THR A 312 8.00 22.15 -23.07
N ASN A 313 8.22 21.19 -22.17
CA ASN A 313 7.20 20.26 -21.68
C ASN A 313 6.59 20.79 -20.38
N TRP A 314 5.40 21.39 -20.48
CA TRP A 314 4.76 22.05 -19.35
C TRP A 314 3.85 21.13 -18.51
N GLY A 315 3.39 20.01 -19.08
CA GLY A 315 2.47 19.08 -18.42
C GLY A 315 1.15 19.73 -18.02
N THR A 316 0.51 19.22 -16.97
CA THR A 316 -0.68 19.86 -16.36
C THR A 316 -0.29 21.02 -15.45
N ALA A 317 -1.22 21.97 -15.28
CA ALA A 317 -1.04 23.09 -14.36
C ALA A 317 -0.83 22.55 -12.93
N VAL A 318 0.19 23.04 -12.23
CA VAL A 318 0.39 22.72 -10.81
C VAL A 318 -0.65 23.38 -9.91
N ASN A 319 -1.22 24.48 -10.41
CA ASN A 319 -2.36 25.13 -9.81
C ASN A 319 -3.14 25.88 -10.88
N SER A 320 -4.46 25.91 -10.74
CA SER A 320 -5.33 26.79 -11.49
C SER A 320 -6.41 27.28 -10.56
N GLY A 321 -6.96 28.46 -10.83
CA GLY A 321 -7.98 29.01 -9.95
C GLY A 321 -8.41 30.41 -10.33
N THR A 322 -9.21 30.98 -9.43
CA THR A 322 -9.76 32.32 -9.57
C THR A 322 -9.14 33.22 -8.49
N PHE A 323 -8.53 34.33 -8.90
CA PHE A 323 -8.04 35.35 -7.97
C PHE A 323 -9.16 36.29 -7.51
N ALA A 324 -8.98 36.90 -6.33
CA ALA A 324 -9.83 38.01 -5.90
C ALA A 324 -9.71 39.18 -6.89
N ALA A 325 -10.84 39.78 -7.22
CA ALA A 325 -10.98 40.85 -8.21
C ALA A 325 -10.58 42.22 -7.62
N ASP A 326 -9.33 42.35 -7.18
CA ASP A 326 -8.74 43.54 -6.55
C ASP A 326 -7.23 43.66 -6.84
N LEU A 327 -6.60 44.77 -6.42
CA LEU A 327 -5.16 45.02 -6.63
C LEU A 327 -4.23 44.42 -5.56
N THR A 328 -4.76 43.65 -4.60
CA THR A 328 -3.91 43.07 -3.55
C THR A 328 -2.97 42.01 -4.13
N GLN A 329 -1.79 41.84 -3.54
CA GLN A 329 -0.91 40.75 -3.93
C GLN A 329 -1.60 39.41 -3.71
N LYS A 330 -1.56 38.54 -4.71
CA LYS A 330 -2.12 37.20 -4.64
C LYS A 330 -1.04 36.21 -4.23
N TYR A 331 -1.39 35.29 -3.34
CA TYR A 331 -0.48 34.27 -2.81
C TYR A 331 -1.05 32.90 -3.11
N VAL A 332 -0.27 32.06 -3.80
CA VAL A 332 -0.68 30.72 -4.18
C VAL A 332 0.36 29.73 -3.73
N ASN A 333 -0.05 28.79 -2.89
CA ASN A 333 0.76 27.65 -2.50
C ASN A 333 0.19 26.38 -3.12
N PHE A 334 1.06 25.49 -3.55
CA PHE A 334 0.70 24.18 -4.10
C PHE A 334 1.71 23.14 -3.66
N THR A 335 1.37 21.86 -3.86
CA THR A 335 2.31 20.75 -3.62
C THR A 335 3.58 20.97 -4.42
N ALA A 336 4.73 21.05 -3.74
CA ALA A 336 5.98 21.49 -4.37
C ALA A 336 6.34 20.65 -5.59
N LYS A 337 6.62 21.30 -6.72
CA LYS A 337 7.06 20.66 -7.97
C LYS A 337 8.45 21.14 -8.31
N THR A 338 9.33 20.20 -8.61
CA THR A 338 10.68 20.54 -9.06
C THR A 338 10.64 21.10 -10.47
N GLY A 339 11.24 22.27 -10.68
CA GLY A 339 11.40 22.86 -12.00
C GLY A 339 12.33 24.07 -12.01
N ARG A 340 12.74 24.45 -13.22
CA ARG A 340 13.60 25.62 -13.49
C ARG A 340 12.83 26.72 -14.22
N TYR A 341 11.81 26.36 -14.98
CA TYR A 341 10.98 27.29 -15.73
C TYR A 341 9.59 27.34 -15.14
N VAL A 342 9.02 28.54 -15.07
CA VAL A 342 7.64 28.75 -14.67
C VAL A 342 6.86 29.41 -15.79
N ARG A 343 5.56 29.14 -15.84
CA ARG A 343 4.63 29.78 -16.76
C ARG A 343 3.36 30.16 -16.03
N LEU A 344 3.05 31.44 -16.02
CA LEU A 344 1.75 31.96 -15.59
C LEU A 344 0.92 32.23 -16.83
N ARG A 345 -0.24 31.56 -16.95
CA ARG A 345 -1.19 31.75 -18.04
C ARG A 345 -2.44 32.44 -17.49
N ALA A 346 -2.70 33.66 -17.93
CA ALA A 346 -3.90 34.41 -17.64
C ALA A 346 -5.02 33.96 -18.58
N LEU A 347 -6.04 33.30 -18.04
CA LEU A 347 -7.20 32.84 -18.80
C LEU A 347 -8.28 33.91 -18.95
N ARG A 348 -8.38 34.80 -17.95
CA ARG A 348 -9.38 35.87 -17.94
C ARG A 348 -8.93 37.05 -17.07
N GLU A 349 -9.12 38.24 -17.60
CA GLU A 349 -8.96 39.52 -16.90
C GLU A 349 -10.23 39.90 -16.12
N ILE A 350 -10.09 40.73 -15.09
CA ILE A 350 -11.16 41.10 -14.14
C ILE A 350 -12.48 41.54 -14.79
N ASN A 351 -12.40 42.32 -15.87
CA ASN A 351 -13.50 42.84 -16.66
C ASN A 351 -13.76 42.01 -17.93
N GLY A 352 -12.99 40.95 -18.17
CA GLY A 352 -13.08 40.09 -19.37
C GLY A 352 -12.47 40.71 -20.63
N ASN A 353 -11.64 41.74 -20.49
CA ASN A 353 -11.02 42.44 -21.60
C ASN A 353 -9.82 41.68 -22.18
N PRO A 354 -9.37 42.00 -23.42
CA PRO A 354 -8.29 41.30 -24.13
C PRO A 354 -6.87 41.56 -23.60
N TRP A 355 -6.68 41.99 -22.37
CA TRP A 355 -5.32 42.32 -21.92
C TRP A 355 -5.06 41.90 -20.49
N THR A 356 -3.80 41.72 -20.15
CA THR A 356 -3.37 41.46 -18.78
C THR A 356 -2.06 42.15 -18.43
N ASN A 357 -1.80 42.26 -17.13
CA ASN A 357 -0.54 42.76 -16.61
C ASN A 357 -0.03 41.95 -15.42
N VAL A 358 1.28 42.02 -15.24
CA VAL A 358 2.01 41.50 -14.08
C VAL A 358 3.04 42.54 -13.67
N ALA A 359 2.84 43.18 -12.52
CA ALA A 359 3.84 44.07 -11.94
C ALA A 359 4.97 43.26 -11.31
N GLU A 360 4.63 42.27 -10.48
CA GLU A 360 5.64 41.40 -9.89
C GLU A 360 5.15 39.95 -9.81
N LEU A 361 5.99 39.04 -10.30
CA LEU A 361 5.88 37.60 -10.22
C LEU A 361 7.04 37.11 -9.35
N ASN A 362 6.67 36.59 -8.19
CA ASN A 362 7.61 36.00 -7.26
C ASN A 362 7.34 34.51 -7.16
N VAL A 363 8.39 33.70 -6.99
CA VAL A 363 8.26 32.23 -6.89
C VAL A 363 8.83 31.80 -5.56
N MET A 364 8.11 30.93 -4.84
CA MET A 364 8.54 30.36 -3.57
C MET A 364 9.10 28.96 -3.79
N GLY A 365 10.20 28.65 -3.12
CA GLY A 365 10.75 27.32 -3.16
C GLY A 365 12.04 27.17 -2.37
N LEU A 366 12.64 25.99 -2.50
CA LEU A 366 13.99 25.71 -2.01
C LEU A 366 14.90 25.48 -3.21
N ALA A 367 16.10 26.08 -3.18
CA ALA A 367 17.14 25.77 -4.14
C ALA A 367 17.41 24.26 -4.07
N VAL A 368 17.25 23.57 -5.20
CA VAL A 368 17.71 22.20 -5.28
C VAL A 368 19.21 22.30 -5.42
N VAL A 369 19.94 22.14 -4.32
CA VAL A 369 21.39 21.96 -4.37
C VAL A 369 21.65 20.74 -5.25
N SER A 370 22.18 20.96 -6.46
CA SER A 370 22.62 19.86 -7.30
C SER A 370 23.77 19.14 -6.61
N PRO A 371 23.66 17.84 -6.30
CA PRO A 371 24.87 17.05 -6.09
C PRO A 371 25.68 17.06 -7.39
N SER A 372 26.99 17.27 -7.28
CA SER A 372 27.99 17.01 -8.33
C SER A 372 27.77 15.63 -8.98
N PRO A 373 28.17 15.42 -10.25
CA PRO A 373 27.39 14.70 -11.24
C PRO A 373 27.08 13.26 -10.83
N THR A 374 25.77 13.06 -10.88
CA THR A 374 24.97 11.87 -10.60
C THR A 374 24.37 11.41 -11.93
N PRO A 375 24.39 10.12 -12.29
CA PRO A 375 23.47 9.55 -13.27
C PRO A 375 22.52 8.59 -12.53
N THR A 376 21.23 8.37 -12.79
CA THR A 376 20.22 8.71 -13.82
C THR A 376 18.84 8.50 -13.11
N PRO A 377 17.73 9.17 -13.52
CA PRO A 377 16.54 9.32 -12.69
C PRO A 377 15.69 8.05 -12.53
N THR A 378 15.24 7.83 -11.28
CA THR A 378 14.14 6.92 -10.90
C THR A 378 12.79 7.58 -11.27
N PRO A 379 11.75 6.81 -11.68
CA PRO A 379 10.44 7.32 -12.14
C PRO A 379 9.67 8.11 -11.05
N PRO A 380 8.63 8.89 -11.41
CA PRO A 380 7.78 9.59 -10.43
C PRO A 380 7.11 8.60 -9.45
N PRO A 381 6.79 9.03 -8.21
CA PRO A 381 6.10 8.18 -7.24
C PRO A 381 4.74 7.76 -7.77
N PRO A 382 4.31 6.51 -7.52
CA PRO A 382 2.94 6.10 -7.80
C PRO A 382 1.95 7.04 -7.08
N THR A 383 0.79 7.28 -7.72
CA THR A 383 -0.45 7.66 -7.02
C THR A 383 -0.51 6.92 -5.68
N PRO A 384 -0.83 7.56 -4.53
CA PRO A 384 -1.05 6.81 -3.32
C PRO A 384 -2.27 5.90 -3.55
N THR A 385 -2.00 4.66 -3.95
CA THR A 385 -2.84 3.52 -3.60
C THR A 385 -3.10 3.65 -2.10
N PRO A 386 -4.36 3.55 -1.64
CA PRO A 386 -4.70 3.68 -0.23
C PRO A 386 -3.65 2.95 0.60
N THR A 387 -3.03 3.64 1.55
CA THR A 387 -2.12 2.97 2.49
C THR A 387 -2.91 1.80 3.06
N PRO A 388 -2.49 0.54 2.83
CA PRO A 388 -3.17 -0.58 3.45
C PRO A 388 -3.16 -0.31 4.95
N THR A 389 -4.35 -0.36 5.56
CA THR A 389 -4.50 -0.57 6.99
C THR A 389 -3.39 -1.52 7.43
N PRO A 390 -2.57 -1.15 8.44
CA PRO A 390 -1.33 -1.84 8.76
C PRO A 390 -1.52 -3.35 8.64
N THR A 391 -0.75 -3.99 7.75
CA THR A 391 -0.72 -5.46 7.73
C THR A 391 -0.27 -5.89 9.12
N PRO A 392 -1.11 -6.61 9.88
CA PRO A 392 -0.77 -6.95 11.23
C PRO A 392 0.45 -7.87 11.18
N THR A 393 1.50 -7.51 11.93
CA THR A 393 2.46 -8.49 12.43
C THR A 393 1.66 -9.69 12.92
N GLY A 394 1.85 -10.88 12.35
CA GLY A 394 1.00 -12.06 12.57
C GLY A 394 1.03 -12.66 13.99
N GLY A 395 1.35 -11.85 15.01
CA GLY A 395 1.29 -12.18 16.42
C GLY A 395 0.36 -11.24 17.18
N LEU A 396 -0.13 -11.72 18.32
CA LEU A 396 -1.07 -10.96 19.17
C LEU A 396 -0.46 -9.63 19.61
N PRO A 397 -1.26 -8.54 19.69
CA PRO A 397 -0.81 -7.24 20.19
C PRO A 397 -0.11 -7.38 21.55
N PRO A 398 0.99 -6.63 21.83
CA PRO A 398 1.69 -6.71 23.11
C PRO A 398 0.73 -6.55 24.31
N LEU A 399 0.94 -7.35 25.36
CA LEU A 399 0.13 -7.24 26.58
C LEU A 399 0.37 -5.87 27.22
N THR A 400 -0.67 -5.04 27.26
CA THR A 400 -0.63 -3.68 27.82
C THR A 400 -1.85 -3.47 28.73
N GLY A 401 -1.70 -2.61 29.74
CA GLY A 401 -2.78 -2.28 30.68
C GLY A 401 -3.08 -3.38 31.71
N THR A 402 -4.25 -3.29 32.32
CA THR A 402 -4.72 -4.23 33.36
C THR A 402 -4.94 -5.62 32.78
N ALA A 403 -4.46 -6.65 33.48
CA ALA A 403 -4.62 -8.05 33.07
C ALA A 403 -5.23 -8.91 34.18
N TYR A 404 -6.13 -9.82 33.79
CA TYR A 404 -6.70 -10.87 34.64
C TYR A 404 -6.35 -12.22 34.05
N TYR A 405 -6.26 -13.26 34.88
CA TYR A 405 -5.69 -14.54 34.48
C TYR A 405 -6.66 -15.70 34.71
N VAL A 406 -6.71 -16.59 33.72
CA VAL A 406 -7.40 -17.89 33.75
C VAL A 406 -6.33 -18.98 33.62
N ALA A 407 -6.37 -19.99 34.48
CA ALA A 407 -5.43 -21.12 34.46
C ALA A 407 -6.15 -22.43 34.80
N THR A 408 -5.65 -23.56 34.30
CA THR A 408 -6.21 -24.89 34.62
C THR A 408 -6.11 -25.23 36.12
N THR A 409 -5.19 -24.60 36.83
CA THR A 409 -5.02 -24.67 38.30
C THR A 409 -5.82 -23.61 39.06
N GLY A 410 -6.59 -22.79 38.36
CA GLY A 410 -7.35 -21.67 38.94
C GLY A 410 -8.60 -22.10 39.69
N ASN A 411 -9.20 -21.14 40.41
CA ASN A 411 -10.47 -21.31 41.12
C ASN A 411 -11.31 -20.02 40.94
N ASN A 412 -12.60 -20.16 40.63
CA ASN A 412 -13.50 -19.00 40.42
C ASN A 412 -13.79 -18.20 41.69
N ALA A 413 -13.42 -18.71 42.87
CA ALA A 413 -13.39 -17.93 44.12
C ALA A 413 -12.17 -16.99 44.22
N ASN A 414 -11.17 -17.14 43.36
CA ASN A 414 -9.95 -16.33 43.40
C ASN A 414 -10.19 -14.89 42.90
N ALA A 415 -9.18 -14.03 43.07
CA ALA A 415 -9.22 -12.64 42.62
C ALA A 415 -8.96 -12.44 41.11
N GLY A 416 -8.52 -13.47 40.37
CA GLY A 416 -8.20 -13.37 38.94
C GLY A 416 -6.83 -12.74 38.65
N THR A 417 -5.94 -12.67 39.65
CA THR A 417 -4.57 -12.20 39.49
C THR A 417 -3.68 -13.32 38.92
N SER A 418 -2.46 -13.00 38.47
CA SER A 418 -1.53 -14.02 37.96
C SER A 418 -1.18 -15.08 39.00
N ALA A 419 -1.08 -14.71 40.27
CA ALA A 419 -0.81 -15.61 41.39
C ALA A 419 -2.06 -16.37 41.89
N SER A 420 -3.26 -15.87 41.60
CA SER A 420 -4.52 -16.47 42.00
C SER A 420 -5.53 -16.38 40.86
N PRO A 421 -5.33 -17.18 39.78
CA PRO A 421 -6.13 -17.10 38.57
C PRO A 421 -7.53 -17.72 38.74
N TRP A 422 -8.47 -17.31 37.89
CA TRP A 422 -9.77 -17.97 37.76
C TRP A 422 -9.67 -19.30 36.99
N ALA A 423 -10.70 -20.13 37.08
CA ALA A 423 -10.73 -21.47 36.49
C ALA A 423 -11.28 -21.49 35.05
N SER A 424 -12.18 -20.57 34.69
CA SER A 424 -12.83 -20.55 33.37
C SER A 424 -12.90 -19.16 32.73
N LEU A 425 -12.89 -19.14 31.39
CA LEU A 425 -12.99 -17.91 30.61
C LEU A 425 -14.40 -17.31 30.73
N SER A 426 -15.46 -18.12 30.67
CA SER A 426 -16.84 -17.68 30.85
C SER A 426 -17.03 -16.91 32.16
N TYR A 427 -16.43 -17.41 33.25
CA TYR A 427 -16.43 -16.74 34.53
C TYR A 427 -15.67 -15.41 34.48
N ALA A 428 -14.47 -15.39 33.88
CA ALA A 428 -13.70 -14.15 33.70
C ALA A 428 -14.49 -13.09 32.92
N CYS A 429 -15.14 -13.45 31.82
CA CYS A 429 -15.97 -12.53 31.02
C CYS A 429 -17.18 -11.99 31.81
N SER A 430 -17.70 -12.75 32.79
CA SER A 430 -18.78 -12.28 33.67
C SER A 430 -18.33 -11.17 34.63
N ARG A 431 -17.03 -11.13 34.98
CA ARG A 431 -16.44 -10.21 35.96
C ARG A 431 -15.76 -9.00 35.32
N VAL A 432 -15.07 -9.19 34.19
CA VAL A 432 -14.33 -8.11 33.54
C VAL A 432 -15.25 -7.32 32.61
N ARG A 433 -15.65 -6.12 33.05
CA ARG A 433 -16.59 -5.24 32.33
C ARG A 433 -15.99 -3.90 31.88
N SER A 434 -14.70 -3.70 32.12
CA SER A 434 -13.97 -2.48 31.76
C SER A 434 -12.66 -2.84 31.04
N ALA A 435 -12.05 -1.88 30.34
CA ALA A 435 -10.89 -2.10 29.49
C ALA A 435 -9.75 -2.84 30.21
N ALA A 436 -9.49 -4.08 29.78
CA ALA A 436 -8.50 -4.98 30.37
C ALA A 436 -8.24 -6.15 29.41
N THR A 437 -7.21 -6.94 29.70
CA THR A 437 -6.92 -8.19 28.98
C THR A 437 -7.16 -9.40 29.88
N ILE A 438 -7.99 -10.34 29.43
CA ILE A 438 -8.10 -11.67 30.04
C ILE A 438 -7.05 -12.58 29.39
N VAL A 439 -6.06 -13.00 30.18
CA VAL A 439 -4.98 -13.88 29.77
C VAL A 439 -5.32 -15.32 30.14
N ILE A 440 -5.34 -16.21 29.15
CA ILE A 440 -5.57 -17.65 29.33
C ILE A 440 -4.23 -18.36 29.26
N LYS A 441 -3.83 -18.97 30.38
CA LYS A 441 -2.59 -19.74 30.47
C LYS A 441 -2.67 -21.00 29.62
N ALA A 442 -1.51 -21.48 29.17
CA ALA A 442 -1.41 -22.75 28.46
C ALA A 442 -2.09 -23.89 29.23
N GLY A 443 -2.83 -24.74 28.52
CA GLY A 443 -3.61 -25.83 29.09
C GLY A 443 -4.87 -26.16 28.30
N SER A 444 -5.54 -27.24 28.70
CA SER A 444 -6.82 -27.68 28.15
C SER A 444 -7.92 -27.41 29.17
N TYR A 445 -8.95 -26.66 28.75
CA TYR A 445 -10.06 -26.23 29.58
C TYR A 445 -11.36 -26.88 29.09
N THR A 446 -12.25 -27.22 30.02
CA THR A 446 -13.66 -27.49 29.72
C THR A 446 -14.48 -26.34 30.26
N ASP A 447 -15.16 -25.61 29.38
CA ASP A 447 -15.95 -24.45 29.74
C ASP A 447 -17.25 -24.41 28.96
N ASN A 448 -18.35 -24.71 29.65
CA ASN A 448 -19.69 -24.78 29.08
C ASN A 448 -20.55 -23.55 29.43
N GLY A 449 -19.94 -22.48 29.95
CA GLY A 449 -20.62 -21.19 30.14
C GLY A 449 -20.40 -20.25 28.97
N GLN A 450 -21.29 -19.28 28.78
CA GLN A 450 -21.08 -18.20 27.80
C GLN A 450 -20.07 -17.16 28.31
N CYS A 451 -19.12 -16.79 27.47
CA CYS A 451 -18.32 -15.58 27.62
C CYS A 451 -19.04 -14.39 26.97
N GLY A 452 -19.81 -13.63 27.76
CA GLY A 452 -20.37 -12.34 27.35
C GLY A 452 -19.30 -11.24 27.39
N LEU A 453 -18.59 -11.03 26.30
CA LEU A 453 -17.39 -10.19 26.23
C LEU A 453 -17.76 -8.71 26.16
N ALA A 454 -17.37 -7.91 27.13
CA ALA A 454 -17.63 -6.46 27.11
C ALA A 454 -16.79 -5.72 26.05
N PRO A 455 -17.21 -4.52 25.58
CA PRO A 455 -16.37 -3.65 24.76
C PRO A 455 -15.02 -3.35 25.43
N ARG A 456 -13.94 -3.22 24.65
CA ARG A 456 -12.56 -2.93 25.11
C ARG A 456 -11.92 -3.99 26.00
N VAL A 457 -12.55 -5.16 26.17
CA VAL A 457 -11.96 -6.31 26.87
C VAL A 457 -11.32 -7.23 25.83
N ASN A 458 -10.02 -7.47 25.98
CA ASN A 458 -9.26 -8.37 25.13
C ASN A 458 -9.23 -9.79 25.71
N ILE A 459 -9.09 -10.80 24.86
CA ILE A 459 -8.79 -12.18 25.26
C ILE A 459 -7.47 -12.60 24.62
N ARG A 460 -6.53 -13.09 25.43
CA ARG A 460 -5.20 -13.50 24.99
C ARG A 460 -4.86 -14.88 25.55
N GLY A 461 -4.80 -15.90 24.71
CA GLY A 461 -4.16 -17.17 25.07
C GLY A 461 -2.64 -17.13 24.90
N GLU A 462 -1.93 -18.08 25.52
CA GLU A 462 -0.46 -18.19 25.41
C GLU A 462 0.01 -18.83 24.09
N GLY A 463 -0.92 -19.28 23.25
CA GLY A 463 -0.66 -19.82 21.91
C GLY A 463 -1.70 -20.88 21.52
N LYS A 464 -2.18 -20.84 20.27
CA LYS A 464 -3.24 -21.75 19.80
C LYS A 464 -2.87 -23.23 19.83
N SER A 465 -1.58 -23.55 19.76
CA SER A 465 -1.06 -24.92 19.87
C SER A 465 -1.00 -25.46 21.31
N VAL A 466 -1.04 -24.58 22.33
CA VAL A 466 -0.85 -24.96 23.75
C VAL A 466 -2.02 -24.56 24.65
N THR A 467 -2.97 -23.77 24.14
CA THR A 467 -4.16 -23.31 24.87
C THR A 467 -5.41 -23.75 24.13
N THR A 468 -6.20 -24.65 24.73
CA THR A 468 -7.43 -25.19 24.13
C THR A 468 -8.61 -25.03 25.07
N ILE A 469 -9.68 -24.42 24.60
CA ILE A 469 -10.97 -24.37 25.28
C ILE A 469 -11.91 -25.34 24.58
N ARG A 470 -12.42 -26.33 25.31
CA ARG A 470 -13.44 -27.26 24.85
C ARG A 470 -14.80 -26.86 25.44
N SER A 471 -15.81 -26.70 24.59
CA SER A 471 -17.15 -26.30 25.01
C SER A 471 -18.23 -27.16 24.38
N SER A 472 -19.34 -27.31 25.10
CA SER A 472 -20.61 -27.88 24.64
C SER A 472 -21.77 -26.89 24.88
N TYR A 473 -21.50 -25.58 24.93
CA TYR A 473 -22.53 -24.58 25.16
C TYR A 473 -23.58 -24.60 24.02
N GLY A 474 -24.85 -24.41 24.36
CA GLY A 474 -25.97 -24.58 23.43
C GLY A 474 -26.18 -23.43 22.43
N ASP A 475 -25.34 -22.40 22.47
CA ASP A 475 -25.45 -21.16 21.70
C ASP A 475 -24.02 -20.59 21.45
N TRP A 476 -23.89 -19.29 21.13
CA TRP A 476 -22.61 -18.57 21.02
C TRP A 476 -21.77 -18.67 22.29
N TYR A 477 -20.60 -19.31 22.21
CA TYR A 477 -19.66 -19.38 23.33
C TYR A 477 -19.09 -18.00 23.68
N ILE A 478 -18.52 -17.28 22.71
CA ILE A 478 -18.10 -15.88 22.88
C ILE A 478 -19.16 -15.00 22.23
N ASN A 479 -19.82 -14.17 23.03
CA ASN A 479 -20.83 -13.22 22.58
C ASN A 479 -20.35 -11.79 22.83
N ALA A 480 -19.97 -11.11 21.76
CA ALA A 480 -19.51 -9.72 21.72
C ALA A 480 -20.57 -8.82 21.07
N SER A 481 -21.84 -8.95 21.49
CA SER A 481 -22.93 -8.09 21.02
C SER A 481 -22.87 -6.67 21.62
N SER A 482 -23.35 -5.69 20.86
CA SER A 482 -23.42 -4.28 21.24
C SER A 482 -24.39 -3.51 20.33
N SER A 483 -24.72 -2.27 20.68
CA SER A 483 -25.40 -1.36 19.77
C SER A 483 -24.56 -1.08 18.52
N ASN A 484 -25.20 -0.85 17.38
CA ASN A 484 -24.49 -0.60 16.13
C ASN A 484 -23.47 0.55 16.23
N GLY A 485 -22.30 0.37 15.60
CA GLY A 485 -21.23 1.36 15.60
C GLY A 485 -20.44 1.46 16.92
N THR A 486 -20.60 0.52 17.85
CA THR A 486 -19.82 0.49 19.09
C THR A 486 -18.35 0.23 18.75
N ASP A 487 -17.46 1.16 19.13
CA ASP A 487 -16.02 0.94 19.04
C ASP A 487 -15.56 -0.10 20.06
N GLY A 488 -15.24 -1.29 19.57
CA GLY A 488 -14.72 -2.38 20.38
C GLY A 488 -13.29 -2.11 20.81
N ALA A 489 -12.45 -1.59 19.90
CA ALA A 489 -11.01 -1.39 20.08
C ALA A 489 -10.35 -2.58 20.81
N GLN A 490 -10.62 -3.80 20.34
CA GLN A 490 -10.31 -5.02 21.07
C GLN A 490 -9.95 -6.19 20.16
N TYR A 491 -9.31 -7.20 20.73
CA TYR A 491 -8.98 -8.43 20.05
C TYR A 491 -9.25 -9.68 20.91
N ILE A 492 -9.49 -10.81 20.24
CA ILE A 492 -9.42 -12.15 20.82
C ILE A 492 -8.40 -12.97 20.04
N GLY A 493 -7.57 -13.75 20.73
CA GLY A 493 -6.56 -14.54 20.03
C GLY A 493 -5.66 -15.41 20.89
N GLY A 494 -4.91 -16.32 20.25
CA GLY A 494 -3.89 -17.14 20.90
C GLY A 494 -4.37 -18.43 21.53
N PHE A 495 -5.51 -18.97 21.12
CA PHE A 495 -6.04 -20.23 21.64
C PHE A 495 -6.90 -20.96 20.61
N THR A 496 -7.07 -22.27 20.81
CA THR A 496 -7.99 -23.11 20.06
C THR A 496 -9.35 -23.16 20.75
N LEU A 497 -10.44 -22.91 20.02
CA LEU A 497 -11.82 -23.17 20.45
C LEU A 497 -12.33 -24.47 19.81
N ASN A 498 -12.50 -25.49 20.63
CA ASN A 498 -12.96 -26.81 20.22
C ASN A 498 -14.43 -27.01 20.60
N GLY A 499 -15.27 -27.32 19.61
CA GLY A 499 -16.71 -27.51 19.80
C GLY A 499 -17.11 -28.87 20.38
N ASN A 500 -16.17 -29.62 20.95
CA ASN A 500 -16.38 -30.91 21.62
C ASN A 500 -17.17 -31.90 20.76
N GLY A 501 -16.67 -32.18 19.55
CA GLY A 501 -17.34 -33.08 18.61
C GLY A 501 -18.69 -32.53 18.12
N ARG A 502 -18.74 -31.24 17.78
CA ARG A 502 -19.95 -30.54 17.30
C ARG A 502 -21.06 -30.42 18.33
N SER A 503 -20.73 -30.47 19.62
CA SER A 503 -21.65 -30.18 20.72
C SER A 503 -21.84 -28.67 20.96
N LEU A 504 -20.80 -27.86 20.73
CA LEU A 504 -20.91 -26.40 20.76
C LEU A 504 -21.69 -25.92 19.53
N ARG A 505 -22.76 -25.13 19.75
CA ARG A 505 -23.57 -24.63 18.65
C ARG A 505 -22.84 -23.59 17.80
N HIS A 506 -22.33 -22.51 18.42
CA HIS A 506 -21.64 -21.42 17.72
C HIS A 506 -20.40 -20.93 18.46
N GLY A 507 -19.38 -20.48 17.73
CA GLY A 507 -18.10 -20.02 18.28
C GLY A 507 -18.14 -18.59 18.79
N VAL A 508 -17.93 -17.62 17.90
CA VAL A 508 -17.78 -16.19 18.21
C VAL A 508 -18.80 -15.35 17.46
N LEU A 509 -19.62 -14.60 18.18
CA LEU A 509 -20.49 -13.55 17.64
C LEU A 509 -19.89 -12.18 17.91
N VAL A 510 -19.73 -11.38 16.87
CA VAL A 510 -19.40 -9.96 16.94
C VAL A 510 -20.55 -9.19 16.32
N MET A 511 -21.40 -8.57 17.14
CA MET A 511 -22.56 -7.83 16.64
C MET A 511 -22.49 -6.35 17.04
N GLY A 512 -22.64 -5.46 16.07
CA GLY A 512 -22.62 -4.01 16.23
C GLY A 512 -21.25 -3.40 16.55
N ARG A 513 -20.15 -4.16 16.45
CA ARG A 513 -18.80 -3.69 16.81
C ARG A 513 -17.97 -3.24 15.61
N SER A 514 -17.16 -2.21 15.85
CA SER A 514 -16.04 -1.78 15.01
C SER A 514 -14.71 -2.04 15.72
N HIS A 515 -13.61 -2.12 14.96
CA HIS A 515 -12.26 -2.36 15.46
C HIS A 515 -12.15 -3.59 16.39
N PHE A 516 -12.81 -4.69 16.00
CA PHE A 516 -12.72 -5.99 16.65
C PHE A 516 -11.86 -6.94 15.82
N SER A 517 -10.85 -7.55 16.44
CA SER A 517 -9.96 -8.48 15.76
C SER A 517 -10.04 -9.91 16.30
N VAL A 518 -10.10 -10.91 15.42
CA VAL A 518 -9.89 -12.33 15.73
C VAL A 518 -8.54 -12.72 15.13
N ILE A 519 -7.56 -13.05 15.97
CA ILE A 519 -6.16 -13.20 15.54
C ILE A 519 -5.56 -14.49 16.10
N ASP A 520 -4.87 -15.28 15.27
CA ASP A 520 -4.10 -16.45 15.72
C ASP A 520 -4.94 -17.43 16.56
N MET A 521 -6.04 -17.93 15.97
CA MET A 521 -6.96 -18.88 16.60
C MET A 521 -7.28 -20.04 15.69
N ASP A 522 -7.56 -21.20 16.29
CA ASP A 522 -8.12 -22.34 15.59
C ASP A 522 -9.53 -22.66 16.12
N PHE A 523 -10.48 -22.92 15.22
CA PHE A 523 -11.86 -23.33 15.51
C PHE A 523 -12.08 -24.74 14.99
N LEU A 524 -12.44 -25.67 15.86
CA LEU A 524 -12.51 -27.09 15.53
C LEU A 524 -13.88 -27.67 15.87
N SER A 525 -14.54 -28.28 14.89
CA SER A 525 -15.73 -29.11 15.10
C SER A 525 -16.84 -28.39 15.86
N ILE A 526 -17.17 -27.16 15.47
CA ILE A 526 -18.35 -26.41 15.94
C ILE A 526 -19.56 -26.82 15.09
N ALA A 527 -20.77 -26.79 15.63
CA ALA A 527 -21.93 -27.39 14.93
C ALA A 527 -22.45 -26.57 13.74
N ASP A 528 -22.26 -25.24 13.73
CA ASP A 528 -22.92 -24.35 12.75
C ASP A 528 -22.07 -23.17 12.25
N LYS A 529 -21.60 -22.29 13.15
CA LYS A 529 -20.81 -21.10 12.80
C LYS A 529 -19.62 -20.96 13.74
N ALA A 530 -18.41 -20.86 13.18
CA ALA A 530 -17.23 -20.57 13.98
C ALA A 530 -17.15 -19.07 14.32
N ILE A 531 -17.37 -18.21 13.32
CA ILE A 531 -17.32 -16.75 13.49
C ILE A 531 -18.51 -16.13 12.76
N SER A 532 -19.23 -15.25 13.44
CA SER A 532 -20.14 -14.28 12.81
C SER A 532 -19.69 -12.85 13.11
N MET A 533 -19.50 -12.02 12.08
CA MET A 533 -19.27 -10.57 12.21
C MET A 533 -20.39 -9.78 11.55
N GLU A 534 -21.20 -9.15 12.39
CA GLU A 534 -22.48 -8.54 12.08
C GLU A 534 -22.41 -7.05 12.43
N GLY A 535 -22.27 -6.18 11.42
CA GLY A 535 -22.01 -4.76 11.68
C GLY A 535 -23.23 -3.96 12.12
N SER A 536 -24.42 -4.48 11.84
CA SER A 536 -25.70 -3.97 12.31
C SER A 536 -26.59 -5.12 12.75
N SER A 537 -27.46 -4.91 13.74
CA SER A 537 -28.57 -5.83 13.97
C SER A 537 -29.44 -5.97 12.72
N TRP A 538 -30.07 -7.13 12.54
CA TRP A 538 -31.09 -7.36 11.51
C TRP A 538 -32.15 -6.24 11.48
N TRP A 539 -32.46 -5.72 10.29
CA TRP A 539 -33.45 -4.65 10.06
C TRP A 539 -34.44 -5.06 8.97
N SER A 540 -35.64 -4.47 8.92
CA SER A 540 -36.71 -4.86 7.97
C SER A 540 -36.28 -4.75 6.49
N GLY A 541 -35.34 -3.86 6.19
CA GLY A 541 -34.78 -3.71 4.84
C GLY A 541 -33.79 -4.82 4.42
N ALA A 542 -33.47 -5.76 5.33
CA ALA A 542 -32.59 -6.90 5.04
C ALA A 542 -33.29 -8.01 4.22
N ASP A 543 -34.58 -8.27 4.49
CA ASP A 543 -35.31 -9.42 3.91
C ASP A 543 -36.61 -9.05 3.16
N SER A 544 -37.20 -7.86 3.36
CA SER A 544 -38.60 -7.63 2.91
C SER A 544 -38.92 -6.35 2.13
N ASP A 545 -38.01 -5.39 1.99
CA ASP A 545 -38.33 -4.14 1.29
C ASP A 545 -37.53 -4.01 -0.01
N TRP A 546 -38.24 -4.12 -1.12
CA TRP A 546 -37.75 -3.69 -2.43
C TRP A 546 -38.00 -2.17 -2.60
N PRO A 547 -36.98 -1.37 -2.95
CA PRO A 547 -35.59 -1.73 -3.19
C PRO A 547 -34.80 -2.01 -1.91
N ALA A 548 -33.94 -3.04 -1.95
CA ALA A 548 -33.05 -3.38 -0.84
C ALA A 548 -32.22 -2.15 -0.43
N VAL A 549 -32.39 -1.74 0.83
CA VAL A 549 -31.79 -0.54 1.40
C VAL A 549 -30.55 -0.95 2.20
N PRO A 550 -29.40 -0.28 1.99
CA PRO A 550 -28.21 -0.52 2.80
C PRO A 550 -28.51 -0.37 4.30
N PRO A 551 -27.78 -1.06 5.19
CA PRO A 551 -27.97 -0.91 6.62
C PRO A 551 -27.75 0.54 7.06
N PRO A 552 -28.41 0.99 8.14
CA PRO A 552 -28.22 2.34 8.69
C PRO A 552 -26.79 2.56 9.23
N SER A 553 -26.00 1.51 9.39
CA SER A 553 -24.67 1.53 10.01
C SER A 553 -23.87 0.30 9.62
N TYR A 554 -22.54 0.41 9.63
CA TYR A 554 -21.62 -0.69 9.36
C TYR A 554 -20.71 -0.90 10.56
N GLY A 555 -20.29 -2.15 10.77
CA GLY A 555 -19.07 -2.43 11.54
C GLY A 555 -17.88 -1.98 10.71
N THR A 556 -16.94 -1.25 11.30
CA THR A 556 -15.79 -0.65 10.58
C THR A 556 -14.46 -1.17 11.11
N GLY A 557 -13.49 -1.44 10.24
CA GLY A 557 -12.11 -1.76 10.63
C GLY A 557 -11.97 -3.07 11.43
N ASN A 558 -12.85 -4.03 11.20
CA ASN A 558 -12.76 -5.37 11.81
C ASN A 558 -11.71 -6.23 11.08
N LEU A 559 -11.14 -7.20 11.78
CA LEU A 559 -10.02 -8.03 11.27
C LEU A 559 -10.17 -9.50 11.65
N ILE A 560 -9.93 -10.39 10.70
CA ILE A 560 -9.72 -11.82 10.94
C ILE A 560 -8.36 -12.19 10.34
N GLN A 561 -7.40 -12.60 11.18
CA GLN A 561 -6.05 -12.89 10.72
C GLN A 561 -5.46 -14.18 11.29
N ASN A 562 -4.82 -14.99 10.44
CA ASN A 562 -4.12 -16.21 10.86
C ASN A 562 -5.04 -17.16 11.63
N VAL A 563 -6.25 -17.34 11.09
CA VAL A 563 -7.32 -18.14 11.69
C VAL A 563 -7.52 -19.42 10.88
N THR A 564 -7.63 -20.56 11.56
CA THR A 564 -8.02 -21.82 10.93
C THR A 564 -9.37 -22.30 11.46
N ILE A 565 -10.31 -22.58 10.57
CA ILE A 565 -11.65 -23.12 10.89
C ILE A 565 -11.76 -24.48 10.22
N ARG A 566 -12.08 -25.54 10.99
CA ARG A 566 -12.21 -26.90 10.46
C ARG A 566 -13.51 -27.56 10.90
N GLY A 567 -14.31 -27.99 9.93
CA GLY A 567 -15.54 -28.75 10.15
C GLY A 567 -16.54 -28.04 11.04
N CYS A 568 -16.70 -26.72 10.87
CA CYS A 568 -17.52 -25.89 11.74
C CYS A 568 -18.89 -25.53 11.16
N SER A 569 -19.15 -25.85 9.88
CA SER A 569 -20.36 -25.45 9.18
C SER A 569 -21.57 -26.34 9.53
N GLY A 570 -22.75 -25.75 9.58
CA GLY A 570 -24.03 -26.42 9.87
C GLY A 570 -24.74 -27.00 8.64
N PRO A 571 -25.73 -27.90 8.84
CA PRO A 571 -26.44 -28.57 7.75
C PRO A 571 -27.35 -27.65 6.92
N HIS A 572 -27.62 -28.13 5.70
CA HIS A 572 -28.53 -27.54 4.73
C HIS A 572 -30.01 -27.67 5.16
N ASN A 573 -30.60 -26.62 5.74
CA ASN A 573 -32.02 -26.61 6.12
C ASN A 573 -32.90 -25.96 5.04
N GLY A 574 -33.25 -26.71 3.98
CA GLY A 574 -34.36 -26.35 3.08
C GLY A 574 -34.22 -25.04 2.27
N GLY A 575 -32.99 -24.58 1.99
CA GLY A 575 -32.73 -23.46 1.06
C GLY A 575 -31.85 -22.32 1.60
N ALA A 576 -31.56 -22.27 2.90
CA ALA A 576 -30.63 -21.29 3.46
C ALA A 576 -29.30 -21.96 3.84
N LEU A 577 -28.28 -21.78 3.01
CA LEU A 577 -26.93 -22.28 3.29
C LEU A 577 -26.32 -21.53 4.48
N ASN A 578 -26.00 -22.24 5.56
CA ASN A 578 -25.19 -21.74 6.68
C ASN A 578 -23.69 -21.83 6.35
N ALA A 579 -22.88 -20.91 6.88
CA ALA A 579 -21.44 -20.91 6.68
C ALA A 579 -20.64 -20.86 7.98
N SER A 580 -19.46 -21.49 7.96
CA SER A 580 -18.48 -21.43 9.06
C SER A 580 -18.06 -20.00 9.40
N LEU A 581 -17.85 -19.20 8.35
CA LEU A 581 -17.61 -17.77 8.45
C LEU A 581 -18.82 -17.01 7.89
N TRP A 582 -19.49 -16.25 8.76
CA TRP A 582 -20.68 -15.48 8.43
C TRP A 582 -20.43 -13.98 8.60
N ILE A 583 -20.64 -13.18 7.56
CA ILE A 583 -20.33 -11.76 7.59
C ILE A 583 -21.51 -10.94 7.07
N HIS A 584 -21.84 -9.81 7.68
CA HIS A 584 -22.70 -8.83 7.01
C HIS A 584 -22.52 -7.41 7.56
N SER A 585 -22.94 -6.43 6.76
CA SER A 585 -22.95 -5.01 7.13
C SER A 585 -21.58 -4.48 7.56
N GLN A 586 -20.52 -4.83 6.84
CA GLN A 586 -19.14 -4.48 7.19
C GLN A 586 -18.51 -3.45 6.25
N ALA A 587 -17.60 -2.66 6.81
CA ALA A 587 -16.77 -1.68 6.13
C ALA A 587 -15.32 -1.88 6.54
N ASP A 588 -14.39 -1.82 5.58
CA ASP A 588 -12.96 -1.94 5.84
C ASP A 588 -12.59 -3.24 6.59
N LEU A 589 -13.34 -4.32 6.35
CA LEU A 589 -13.10 -5.64 6.93
C LEU A 589 -11.92 -6.30 6.21
N VAL A 590 -10.96 -6.84 6.96
CA VAL A 590 -9.83 -7.59 6.41
C VAL A 590 -9.87 -9.05 6.87
N LEU A 591 -9.78 -9.97 5.90
CA LEU A 591 -9.51 -11.40 6.09
C LEU A 591 -8.12 -11.68 5.51
N ASP A 592 -7.17 -12.09 6.35
CA ASP A 592 -5.77 -12.31 5.96
C ASP A 592 -5.27 -13.64 6.54
N LYS A 593 -4.84 -14.57 5.68
CA LYS A 593 -4.40 -15.91 6.11
C LYS A 593 -5.49 -16.67 6.88
N VAL A 594 -6.72 -16.62 6.36
CA VAL A 594 -7.85 -17.38 6.89
C VAL A 594 -7.94 -18.71 6.14
N ILE A 595 -7.94 -19.81 6.88
CA ILE A 595 -8.15 -21.15 6.33
C ILE A 595 -9.49 -21.66 6.83
N VAL A 596 -10.40 -21.98 5.92
CA VAL A 596 -11.66 -22.68 6.22
C VAL A 596 -11.64 -24.01 5.47
N ASP A 597 -11.65 -25.11 6.22
CA ASP A 597 -11.67 -26.47 5.66
C ASP A 597 -12.89 -27.24 6.17
N GLU A 598 -13.91 -27.31 5.30
CA GLU A 598 -15.13 -28.09 5.47
C GLU A 598 -15.08 -29.37 4.60
N GLY A 599 -13.89 -29.80 4.20
CA GLY A 599 -13.66 -30.97 3.34
C GLY A 599 -14.05 -32.31 3.97
N VAL A 600 -13.79 -33.40 3.23
CA VAL A 600 -14.15 -34.78 3.64
C VAL A 600 -13.59 -35.12 5.02
N GLY A 601 -14.42 -35.75 5.87
CA GLY A 601 -14.00 -36.22 7.20
C GLY A 601 -13.89 -35.15 8.28
N THR A 602 -14.14 -33.87 7.96
CA THR A 602 -14.12 -32.76 8.94
C THR A 602 -15.40 -32.66 9.77
N GLY A 603 -16.53 -33.15 9.24
CA GLY A 603 -17.86 -33.06 9.84
C GLY A 603 -18.66 -31.81 9.46
N GLY A 604 -18.07 -30.88 8.69
CA GLY A 604 -18.75 -29.72 8.10
C GLY A 604 -19.87 -30.09 7.12
N GLN A 605 -20.93 -29.30 7.03
CA GLN A 605 -22.15 -29.62 6.26
C GLN A 605 -22.71 -28.45 5.43
N GLY A 606 -22.02 -27.29 5.40
CA GLY A 606 -22.48 -26.06 4.74
C GLY A 606 -21.38 -25.36 3.96
N ASN A 607 -21.47 -24.03 3.85
CA ASN A 607 -20.53 -23.20 3.11
C ASN A 607 -19.30 -22.84 3.98
N ALA A 608 -18.20 -22.48 3.33
CA ALA A 608 -17.03 -22.00 4.06
C ALA A 608 -17.22 -20.53 4.47
N PHE A 609 -17.48 -19.64 3.51
CA PHE A 609 -17.68 -18.20 3.74
C PHE A 609 -18.98 -17.72 3.09
N LYS A 610 -19.85 -17.09 3.87
CA LYS A 610 -21.06 -16.44 3.37
C LYS A 610 -21.22 -15.03 3.91
N SER A 611 -21.73 -14.14 3.06
CA SER A 611 -22.32 -12.89 3.52
C SER A 611 -23.81 -12.82 3.21
N TRP A 612 -24.64 -12.64 4.23
CA TRP A 612 -26.09 -12.46 4.08
C TRP A 612 -26.65 -11.63 5.26
N PRO A 613 -27.50 -10.61 5.03
CA PRO A 613 -28.02 -10.10 3.74
C PRO A 613 -26.95 -9.37 2.88
N GLY A 614 -25.68 -9.39 3.29
CA GLY A 614 -24.61 -8.72 2.54
C GLY A 614 -24.34 -7.30 3.04
N TRP A 615 -23.93 -6.39 2.16
CA TRP A 615 -23.54 -4.99 2.42
C TRP A 615 -22.12 -4.82 2.90
N LEU A 616 -21.20 -5.05 1.98
CA LEU A 616 -19.76 -4.98 2.22
C LEU A 616 -19.15 -3.85 1.39
N LYS A 617 -18.33 -3.02 2.04
CA LYS A 617 -17.53 -1.98 1.39
C LYS A 617 -16.08 -2.05 1.83
N HIS A 618 -15.15 -1.88 0.89
CA HIS A 618 -13.71 -1.94 1.13
C HIS A 618 -13.26 -3.22 1.85
N MET A 619 -13.98 -4.34 1.65
CA MET A 619 -13.56 -5.61 2.23
C MET A 619 -12.31 -6.11 1.49
N THR A 620 -11.31 -6.60 2.22
CA THR A 620 -10.15 -7.28 1.65
C THR A 620 -10.10 -8.72 2.10
N VAL A 621 -9.99 -9.67 1.17
CA VAL A 621 -9.66 -11.07 1.44
C VAL A 621 -8.34 -11.39 0.75
N LYS A 622 -7.35 -11.85 1.52
CA LYS A 622 -6.03 -12.18 0.96
C LYS A 622 -5.36 -13.36 1.63
N ASP A 623 -4.45 -14.00 0.90
CA ASP A 623 -3.60 -15.10 1.39
C ASP A 623 -4.41 -16.25 2.04
N SER A 624 -5.67 -16.45 1.62
CA SER A 624 -6.65 -17.26 2.33
C SER A 624 -7.07 -18.50 1.54
N VAL A 625 -7.58 -19.52 2.24
CA VAL A 625 -7.99 -20.80 1.65
C VAL A 625 -9.39 -21.15 2.12
N PHE A 626 -10.30 -21.38 1.17
CA PHE A 626 -11.68 -21.81 1.44
C PHE A 626 -11.95 -23.12 0.71
N LYS A 627 -12.17 -24.18 1.49
CA LYS A 627 -12.36 -25.53 0.97
C LYS A 627 -13.67 -26.14 1.47
N VAL A 628 -14.49 -26.59 0.53
CA VAL A 628 -15.74 -27.31 0.78
C VAL A 628 -15.79 -28.49 -0.16
N ASN A 629 -16.21 -29.67 0.31
CA ASN A 629 -16.30 -30.87 -0.53
C ASN A 629 -17.76 -31.32 -0.70
N ARG A 630 -18.06 -31.85 -1.89
CA ARG A 630 -19.39 -32.35 -2.26
C ARG A 630 -19.90 -33.52 -1.41
N ALA A 631 -19.02 -34.37 -0.87
CA ALA A 631 -19.40 -35.53 -0.07
C ALA A 631 -20.26 -35.15 1.16
N ASN A 632 -20.09 -33.94 1.67
CA ASN A 632 -20.81 -33.46 2.85
C ASN A 632 -21.87 -32.38 2.53
N ASN A 633 -21.97 -31.92 1.28
CA ASN A 633 -22.83 -30.80 0.88
C ASN A 633 -23.40 -31.01 -0.54
N SER A 634 -24.72 -30.87 -0.70
CA SER A 634 -25.40 -30.96 -2.00
C SER A 634 -24.96 -29.87 -2.98
N GLU A 635 -24.51 -28.72 -2.47
CA GLU A 635 -24.02 -27.55 -3.22
C GLU A 635 -22.78 -26.97 -2.51
N PRO A 636 -21.56 -27.45 -2.82
CA PRO A 636 -20.36 -27.05 -2.10
C PRO A 636 -19.92 -25.63 -2.51
N ILE A 637 -20.34 -24.61 -1.76
CA ILE A 637 -19.98 -23.22 -2.03
C ILE A 637 -18.85 -22.77 -1.07
N PRO A 638 -17.61 -22.58 -1.57
CA PRO A 638 -16.55 -22.03 -0.73
C PRO A 638 -16.77 -20.57 -0.39
N ILE A 639 -17.41 -19.79 -1.27
CA ILE A 639 -17.71 -18.39 -1.03
C ILE A 639 -19.03 -17.96 -1.68
N GLU A 640 -19.91 -17.38 -0.86
CA GLU A 640 -21.22 -16.85 -1.23
C GLU A 640 -21.34 -15.40 -0.76
N LEU A 641 -21.18 -14.42 -1.64
CA LEU A 641 -21.24 -12.99 -1.29
C LEU A 641 -22.46 -12.32 -1.89
N TRP A 642 -23.10 -11.49 -1.07
CA TRP A 642 -24.30 -10.75 -1.42
C TRP A 642 -24.08 -9.25 -1.17
N ASN A 643 -24.66 -8.40 -2.03
CA ASN A 643 -24.73 -6.95 -1.87
C ASN A 643 -23.35 -6.30 -1.61
N LEU A 644 -22.45 -6.36 -2.59
CA LEU A 644 -21.16 -5.66 -2.55
C LEU A 644 -21.32 -4.22 -3.04
N GLU A 645 -20.86 -3.24 -2.28
CA GLU A 645 -21.15 -1.84 -2.56
C GLU A 645 -20.06 -1.08 -3.28
N THR A 646 -18.81 -1.24 -2.87
CA THR A 646 -17.67 -0.53 -3.47
C THR A 646 -16.34 -1.08 -2.96
N ASP A 647 -15.37 -1.13 -3.88
CA ASP A 647 -13.95 -1.41 -3.72
C ASP A 647 -13.63 -2.60 -2.80
N CYS A 648 -14.43 -3.67 -2.88
CA CYS A 648 -14.04 -4.94 -2.29
C CYS A 648 -12.94 -5.59 -3.15
N ASP A 649 -12.03 -6.32 -2.51
CA ASP A 649 -10.85 -6.88 -3.14
C ASP A 649 -10.56 -8.30 -2.61
N ILE A 650 -10.40 -9.27 -3.50
CA ILE A 650 -10.12 -10.67 -3.16
C ILE A 650 -8.95 -11.15 -4.02
N TYR A 651 -7.82 -11.45 -3.38
CA TYR A 651 -6.62 -11.86 -4.10
C TYR A 651 -5.71 -12.84 -3.37
N ASN A 652 -4.77 -13.45 -4.12
CA ASN A 652 -3.79 -14.43 -3.62
C ASN A 652 -4.43 -15.51 -2.74
N SER A 653 -5.65 -15.94 -3.11
CA SER A 653 -6.46 -16.86 -2.31
C SER A 653 -6.87 -18.08 -3.12
N GLN A 654 -7.21 -19.15 -2.42
CA GLN A 654 -7.56 -20.44 -3.01
C GLN A 654 -8.99 -20.85 -2.67
N PHE A 655 -9.74 -21.26 -3.69
CA PHE A 655 -11.13 -21.67 -3.55
C PHE A 655 -11.29 -23.08 -4.10
N TRP A 656 -11.72 -23.99 -3.24
CA TRP A 656 -11.87 -25.42 -3.56
C TRP A 656 -13.31 -25.85 -3.28
N GLY A 657 -14.00 -26.43 -4.26
CA GLY A 657 -15.33 -27.01 -4.05
C GLY A 657 -16.19 -27.13 -5.30
N GLY A 658 -17.38 -26.51 -5.29
CA GLY A 658 -18.37 -26.59 -6.37
C GLY A 658 -18.45 -25.33 -7.24
N TYR A 659 -18.88 -24.21 -6.68
CA TYR A 659 -19.00 -22.98 -7.45
C TYR A 659 -18.88 -21.72 -6.58
N LEU A 660 -18.41 -20.62 -7.17
CA LEU A 660 -18.46 -19.27 -6.57
C LEU A 660 -19.87 -18.70 -6.75
N SER A 661 -20.40 -18.04 -5.72
CA SER A 661 -21.63 -17.24 -5.81
C SER A 661 -21.36 -15.81 -5.38
N LEU A 662 -21.48 -14.87 -6.31
CA LEU A 662 -21.24 -13.45 -6.15
C LEU A 662 -22.45 -12.69 -6.70
N VAL A 663 -23.27 -12.14 -5.81
CA VAL A 663 -24.62 -11.66 -6.15
C VAL A 663 -24.83 -10.21 -5.73
N SER A 664 -25.35 -9.39 -6.65
CA SER A 664 -25.76 -7.99 -6.42
C SER A 664 -24.60 -7.04 -6.06
N GLY A 665 -24.28 -6.14 -6.99
CA GLY A 665 -23.17 -5.19 -6.88
C GLY A 665 -23.60 -3.77 -7.23
N ARG A 666 -23.04 -2.76 -6.55
CA ARG A 666 -23.28 -1.33 -6.83
C ARG A 666 -21.96 -0.59 -7.01
N GLN A 667 -22.04 0.64 -7.55
CA GLN A 667 -20.91 1.54 -7.67
C GLN A 667 -21.10 2.71 -6.68
N ASN A 668 -20.88 2.46 -5.38
CA ASN A 668 -21.08 3.46 -4.33
C ASN A 668 -19.83 4.34 -4.11
N GLY A 669 -19.42 5.10 -5.13
CA GLY A 669 -18.29 6.04 -5.08
C GLY A 669 -16.95 5.51 -5.59
N GLY A 670 -16.76 4.19 -5.66
CA GLY A 670 -15.57 3.54 -6.25
C GLY A 670 -15.72 3.18 -7.73
N THR A 671 -14.71 2.48 -8.28
CA THR A 671 -14.73 2.03 -9.68
C THR A 671 -15.41 0.66 -9.84
N TRP A 672 -15.21 -0.21 -8.85
CA TRP A 672 -15.68 -1.59 -8.87
C TRP A 672 -16.42 -1.91 -7.59
N ALA A 673 -17.45 -2.77 -7.65
CA ALA A 673 -18.01 -3.40 -6.46
C ALA A 673 -17.02 -4.43 -5.90
N LEU A 674 -16.40 -5.21 -6.80
CA LEU A 674 -15.43 -6.25 -6.48
C LEU A 674 -14.33 -6.33 -7.55
N LYS A 675 -13.09 -6.43 -7.08
CA LYS A 675 -11.98 -7.00 -7.83
C LYS A 675 -11.69 -8.41 -7.32
N PHE A 676 -11.57 -9.36 -8.22
CA PHE A 676 -11.27 -10.76 -7.90
C PHE A 676 -10.09 -11.20 -8.74
N HIS A 677 -8.89 -11.28 -8.14
CA HIS A 677 -7.68 -11.46 -8.92
C HIS A 677 -6.53 -12.23 -8.28
N ASP A 678 -5.62 -12.76 -9.09
CA ASP A 678 -4.47 -13.55 -8.64
C ASP A 678 -4.91 -14.73 -7.73
N ASN A 679 -6.08 -15.33 -8.00
CA ASN A 679 -6.60 -16.44 -7.21
C ASN A 679 -6.49 -17.77 -7.97
N PHE A 680 -6.43 -18.86 -7.18
CA PHE A 680 -6.60 -20.21 -7.68
C PHE A 680 -8.00 -20.73 -7.33
N VAL A 681 -8.66 -21.30 -8.32
CA VAL A 681 -10.06 -21.71 -8.23
C VAL A 681 -10.19 -23.10 -8.82
N ASP A 682 -10.42 -24.11 -7.99
CA ASP A 682 -10.57 -25.51 -8.38
C ASP A 682 -11.95 -26.05 -8.02
N PHE A 683 -12.69 -26.41 -9.06
CA PHE A 683 -14.04 -26.91 -8.99
C PHE A 683 -14.24 -28.22 -9.73
N THR A 684 -13.18 -29.00 -9.83
CA THR A 684 -13.24 -30.38 -10.32
C THR A 684 -14.25 -31.25 -9.54
N GLU A 685 -14.54 -30.89 -8.28
CA GLU A 685 -15.52 -31.56 -7.43
C GLU A 685 -17.00 -31.15 -7.65
N ALA A 686 -17.28 -30.15 -8.49
CA ALA A 686 -18.63 -29.56 -8.66
C ALA A 686 -19.70 -30.51 -9.25
N GLY A 687 -19.31 -31.62 -9.87
CA GLY A 687 -20.24 -32.53 -10.55
C GLY A 687 -20.83 -31.93 -11.85
N THR A 688 -21.93 -32.51 -12.35
CA THR A 688 -22.47 -32.25 -13.71
C THR A 688 -23.55 -31.17 -13.79
N TRP A 689 -23.83 -30.42 -12.72
CA TRP A 689 -24.73 -29.26 -12.81
C TRP A 689 -24.15 -28.32 -13.88
N GLY A 690 -24.95 -27.91 -14.86
CA GLY A 690 -24.44 -27.68 -16.23
C GLY A 690 -24.07 -26.25 -16.61
N GLU A 691 -24.07 -25.30 -15.66
CA GLU A 691 -24.27 -23.88 -15.98
C GLU A 691 -23.28 -22.88 -15.33
N GLY A 692 -22.28 -23.29 -14.55
CA GLY A 692 -21.12 -22.47 -14.15
C GLY A 692 -21.26 -21.59 -12.89
N HIS A 693 -20.23 -20.81 -12.56
CA HIS A 693 -20.21 -19.91 -11.38
C HIS A 693 -21.31 -18.87 -11.42
N GLU A 694 -21.89 -18.52 -10.29
CA GLU A 694 -22.89 -17.46 -10.24
C GLU A 694 -22.21 -16.10 -10.07
N LEU A 695 -21.74 -15.50 -11.18
CA LEU A 695 -21.23 -14.13 -11.20
C LEU A 695 -22.36 -13.14 -11.53
N SER A 696 -23.30 -13.00 -10.60
CA SER A 696 -24.48 -12.13 -10.70
C SER A 696 -24.23 -10.72 -10.14
N LEU A 697 -23.02 -10.19 -10.35
CA LEU A 697 -22.53 -8.94 -9.78
C LEU A 697 -22.28 -7.88 -10.87
N SER A 698 -22.87 -6.69 -10.72
CA SER A 698 -22.47 -5.52 -11.52
C SER A 698 -21.19 -4.90 -10.96
N TYR A 699 -20.40 -4.24 -11.82
CA TYR A 699 -19.11 -3.63 -11.45
C TYR A 699 -18.10 -4.66 -10.92
N LEU A 700 -17.88 -5.72 -11.69
CA LEU A 700 -16.93 -6.79 -11.39
C LEU A 700 -15.69 -6.70 -12.29
N ASP A 701 -14.51 -6.74 -11.69
CA ASP A 701 -13.23 -6.92 -12.39
C ASP A 701 -12.60 -8.26 -11.99
N PHE A 702 -12.62 -9.25 -12.90
CA PHE A 702 -12.21 -10.63 -12.64
C PHE A 702 -10.97 -10.96 -13.48
N TYR A 703 -9.78 -11.02 -12.87
CA TYR A 703 -8.53 -11.11 -13.63
C TYR A 703 -7.35 -11.85 -13.00
N ASN A 704 -6.39 -12.29 -13.81
CA ASN A 704 -5.21 -13.04 -13.33
C ASN A 704 -5.52 -14.30 -12.52
N ASN A 705 -6.72 -14.88 -12.68
CA ASN A 705 -7.09 -16.09 -11.96
C ASN A 705 -6.76 -17.34 -12.78
N HIS A 706 -6.46 -18.43 -12.07
CA HIS A 706 -6.46 -19.77 -12.63
C HIS A 706 -7.72 -20.50 -12.20
N VAL A 707 -8.59 -20.80 -13.16
CA VAL A 707 -9.89 -21.44 -12.95
C VAL A 707 -9.90 -22.79 -13.64
N THR A 708 -10.15 -23.85 -12.88
CA THR A 708 -10.17 -25.24 -13.38
C THR A 708 -11.42 -26.00 -12.95
N GLY A 709 -11.90 -26.89 -13.81
CA GLY A 709 -12.95 -27.86 -13.51
C GLY A 709 -14.40 -27.38 -13.71
N TYR A 710 -14.68 -26.08 -13.63
CA TYR A 710 -16.04 -25.54 -13.83
C TYR A 710 -16.10 -24.16 -14.52
N PRO A 711 -17.09 -23.87 -15.39
CA PRO A 711 -17.13 -22.63 -16.16
C PRO A 711 -17.37 -21.38 -15.32
N ILE A 712 -16.85 -20.25 -15.81
CA ILE A 712 -17.23 -18.92 -15.32
C ILE A 712 -18.57 -18.52 -15.94
N SER A 713 -19.59 -18.24 -15.14
CA SER A 713 -20.88 -17.78 -15.66
C SER A 713 -21.27 -16.39 -15.18
N VAL A 714 -21.39 -15.46 -16.12
CA VAL A 714 -22.06 -14.19 -15.89
C VAL A 714 -23.55 -14.44 -16.06
N TRP A 715 -24.20 -14.64 -14.92
CA TRP A 715 -25.62 -14.95 -14.80
C TRP A 715 -26.35 -13.76 -14.19
N ASN A 716 -27.65 -13.61 -14.42
CA ASN A 716 -28.47 -12.66 -13.67
C ASN A 716 -29.42 -13.44 -12.74
N ALA A 717 -29.06 -13.55 -11.46
CA ALA A 717 -29.75 -14.42 -10.49
C ALA A 717 -31.21 -14.01 -10.37
N SER A 718 -32.07 -14.88 -10.89
CA SER A 718 -33.40 -14.51 -11.30
C SER A 718 -34.44 -14.86 -10.26
N HIS A 719 -34.15 -14.56 -9.00
CA HIS A 719 -35.15 -14.47 -7.96
C HIS A 719 -34.66 -13.37 -7.00
N MET A 720 -35.41 -12.26 -6.98
CA MET A 720 -35.53 -11.39 -5.83
C MET A 720 -34.47 -10.32 -5.52
N TYR A 721 -33.30 -10.14 -6.19
CA TYR A 721 -32.33 -9.11 -5.72
C TYR A 721 -31.56 -8.23 -6.75
N ASN A 722 -31.61 -8.48 -8.07
CA ASN A 722 -30.87 -7.67 -9.06
C ASN A 722 -31.74 -7.11 -10.23
N TYR A 723 -32.70 -6.24 -9.91
CA TYR A 723 -33.58 -5.60 -10.90
C TYR A 723 -32.87 -4.63 -11.87
N GLN A 724 -31.62 -4.25 -11.60
CA GLN A 724 -30.83 -3.36 -12.47
C GLN A 724 -30.06 -4.15 -13.55
N GLY A 725 -30.10 -5.49 -13.49
CA GLY A 725 -29.34 -6.34 -14.39
C GLY A 725 -27.86 -6.47 -14.00
N VAL A 726 -27.07 -7.09 -14.89
CA VAL A 726 -25.63 -7.28 -14.68
C VAL A 726 -24.86 -6.44 -15.68
N ASN A 727 -24.18 -5.41 -15.17
CA ASN A 727 -23.56 -4.37 -15.97
C ASN A 727 -22.12 -4.12 -15.56
N ASN A 728 -21.28 -3.71 -16.52
CA ASN A 728 -19.88 -3.36 -16.30
C ASN A 728 -19.10 -4.53 -15.66
N VAL A 729 -18.96 -5.62 -16.41
CA VAL A 729 -18.18 -6.79 -15.99
C VAL A 729 -16.99 -6.94 -16.90
N ARG A 730 -15.81 -7.14 -16.31
CA ARG A 730 -14.59 -7.47 -17.02
C ARG A 730 -14.09 -8.84 -16.58
N ILE A 731 -13.78 -9.69 -17.56
CA ILE A 731 -13.13 -10.98 -17.37
C ILE A 731 -11.87 -10.96 -18.23
N HIS A 732 -10.69 -10.85 -17.61
CA HIS A 732 -9.46 -10.72 -18.39
C HIS A 732 -8.21 -11.31 -17.77
N HIS A 733 -7.21 -11.65 -18.57
CA HIS A 733 -5.93 -12.18 -18.08
C HIS A 733 -6.07 -13.47 -17.24
N ASN A 734 -7.17 -14.22 -17.41
CA ASN A 734 -7.38 -15.48 -16.70
C ASN A 734 -6.95 -16.67 -17.55
N VAL A 735 -6.54 -17.74 -16.88
CA VAL A 735 -6.40 -19.08 -17.46
C VAL A 735 -7.60 -19.92 -17.00
N ILE A 736 -8.38 -20.39 -17.96
CA ILE A 736 -9.63 -21.13 -17.76
C ILE A 736 -9.49 -22.46 -18.48
N GLU A 737 -9.28 -23.55 -17.75
CA GLU A 737 -8.95 -24.83 -18.36
C GLU A 737 -9.67 -26.04 -17.76
N LYS A 738 -9.58 -27.19 -18.45
CA LYS A 738 -10.04 -28.50 -17.96
C LYS A 738 -11.53 -28.51 -17.62
N MET A 739 -12.33 -27.83 -18.45
CA MET A 739 -13.78 -27.74 -18.29
C MET A 739 -14.48 -28.91 -18.96
N ALA A 740 -15.64 -29.31 -18.41
CA ALA A 740 -16.44 -30.37 -19.03
C ALA A 740 -17.17 -29.90 -20.31
N ARG A 741 -17.76 -28.71 -20.33
CA ARG A 741 -18.70 -28.27 -21.41
C ARG A 741 -18.33 -26.98 -22.11
N ARG A 742 -17.91 -25.95 -21.37
CA ARG A 742 -17.58 -24.60 -21.89
C ARG A 742 -16.69 -23.87 -20.90
N GLY A 743 -16.02 -22.79 -21.34
CA GLY A 743 -15.11 -22.01 -20.49
C GLY A 743 -15.81 -20.83 -19.82
N ILE A 744 -16.41 -19.96 -20.63
CA ILE A 744 -17.15 -18.78 -20.17
C ILE A 744 -18.58 -18.83 -20.70
N LEU A 745 -19.54 -18.46 -19.87
CA LEU A 745 -20.95 -18.42 -20.19
C LEU A 745 -21.52 -17.06 -19.78
N VAL A 746 -22.22 -16.40 -20.70
CA VAL A 746 -23.01 -15.19 -20.43
C VAL A 746 -24.46 -15.54 -20.74
N LEU A 747 -25.33 -15.49 -19.72
CA LEU A 747 -26.74 -15.86 -19.83
C LEU A 747 -27.65 -14.74 -19.27
N PRO A 748 -28.87 -14.61 -19.82
CA PRO A 748 -29.90 -13.77 -19.22
C PRO A 748 -30.52 -14.50 -18.02
N GLY A 749 -30.97 -13.74 -17.03
CA GLY A 749 -31.72 -14.27 -15.89
C GLY A 749 -33.15 -14.65 -16.27
N VAL A 750 -33.70 -15.71 -15.69
CA VAL A 750 -35.10 -16.17 -15.91
C VAL A 750 -35.93 -16.04 -14.62
N PRO A 751 -36.93 -15.14 -14.48
CA PRO A 751 -37.78 -14.59 -15.54
C PRO A 751 -37.96 -13.05 -15.48
N MET A 752 -36.90 -12.28 -15.22
CA MET A 752 -37.01 -10.81 -15.22
C MET A 752 -36.22 -10.24 -16.39
N GLY A 753 -36.93 -9.60 -17.34
CA GLY A 753 -36.40 -8.94 -18.54
C GLY A 753 -35.52 -7.72 -18.24
N THR A 754 -34.51 -7.90 -17.40
CA THR A 754 -33.52 -6.90 -16.99
C THR A 754 -32.25 -7.11 -17.80
N GLY A 755 -31.81 -6.06 -18.49
CA GLY A 755 -30.72 -6.10 -19.47
C GLY A 755 -29.36 -6.39 -18.86
N GLN A 756 -28.42 -6.78 -19.71
CA GLN A 756 -26.99 -6.82 -19.41
C GLN A 756 -26.26 -5.81 -20.30
N ASP A 757 -25.21 -5.20 -19.79
CA ASP A 757 -24.52 -4.14 -20.50
C ASP A 757 -23.03 -4.07 -20.17
N ASN A 758 -22.22 -3.75 -21.17
CA ASN A 758 -20.78 -3.56 -21.03
C ASN A 758 -20.05 -4.75 -20.38
N ILE A 759 -20.30 -5.94 -20.93
CA ILE A 759 -19.56 -7.15 -20.60
C ILE A 759 -18.33 -7.23 -21.51
N GLN A 760 -17.14 -7.26 -20.93
CA GLN A 760 -15.86 -7.28 -21.65
C GLN A 760 -15.06 -8.53 -21.28
N ILE A 761 -14.78 -9.36 -22.26
CA ILE A 761 -14.02 -10.61 -22.11
C ILE A 761 -12.76 -10.48 -22.96
N TYR A 762 -11.61 -10.25 -22.35
CA TYR A 762 -10.40 -10.03 -23.13
C TYR A 762 -9.12 -10.60 -22.54
N ASN A 763 -8.13 -10.90 -23.38
CA ASN A 763 -6.83 -11.40 -22.91
C ASN A 763 -6.96 -12.63 -22.00
N ASN A 764 -7.89 -13.56 -22.24
CA ASN A 764 -7.96 -14.82 -21.47
C ASN A 764 -7.36 -15.97 -22.29
N VAL A 765 -6.93 -17.03 -21.61
CA VAL A 765 -6.70 -18.34 -22.21
C VAL A 765 -7.82 -19.28 -21.79
N VAL A 766 -8.55 -19.84 -22.75
CA VAL A 766 -9.57 -20.86 -22.55
C VAL A 766 -9.09 -22.16 -23.23
N SER A 767 -8.82 -23.20 -22.46
CA SER A 767 -8.12 -24.39 -22.96
C SER A 767 -8.74 -25.72 -22.48
N ASP A 768 -8.55 -26.77 -23.27
CA ASP A 768 -8.73 -28.17 -22.87
C ASP A 768 -10.13 -28.48 -22.30
N ILE A 769 -11.16 -28.20 -23.10
CA ILE A 769 -12.55 -28.50 -22.76
C ILE A 769 -12.92 -29.87 -23.32
N SER A 770 -13.19 -30.85 -22.45
CA SER A 770 -13.26 -32.27 -22.83
C SER A 770 -14.50 -32.67 -23.63
N SER A 771 -15.68 -32.13 -23.32
CA SER A 771 -16.95 -32.35 -24.05
C SER A 771 -17.53 -31.00 -24.51
N ALA A 772 -16.70 -30.23 -25.21
CA ALA A 772 -16.97 -28.84 -25.53
C ALA A 772 -18.24 -28.64 -26.37
N THR A 773 -19.14 -27.78 -25.90
CA THR A 773 -20.23 -27.20 -26.73
C THR A 773 -19.78 -25.91 -27.42
N CYS A 774 -18.83 -25.19 -26.79
CA CYS A 774 -18.11 -24.03 -27.29
C CYS A 774 -17.04 -23.58 -26.27
N GLY A 775 -16.17 -22.66 -26.66
CA GLY A 775 -15.23 -22.00 -25.72
C GLY A 775 -15.93 -20.96 -24.85
N ILE A 776 -16.50 -19.94 -25.50
CA ILE A 776 -17.32 -18.89 -24.88
C ILE A 776 -18.73 -18.98 -25.43
N GLN A 777 -19.72 -19.06 -24.54
CA GLN A 777 -21.13 -18.97 -24.90
C GLN A 777 -21.73 -17.66 -24.43
N VAL A 778 -22.50 -17.03 -25.30
CA VAL A 778 -23.35 -15.90 -24.98
C VAL A 778 -24.74 -16.23 -25.45
N ASP A 779 -25.71 -16.19 -24.54
CA ASP A 779 -27.13 -16.24 -24.87
C ASP A 779 -27.78 -14.93 -24.42
N GLY A 780 -28.63 -14.34 -25.27
CA GLY A 780 -29.47 -13.21 -24.90
C GLY A 780 -30.83 -13.65 -24.36
N GLY A 781 -31.29 -14.87 -24.65
CA GLY A 781 -32.63 -15.35 -24.31
C GLY A 781 -33.70 -14.25 -24.47
N ASN A 782 -34.45 -13.98 -23.39
CA ASN A 782 -35.50 -12.95 -23.35
C ASN A 782 -35.03 -11.57 -22.84
N SER A 783 -33.72 -11.33 -22.70
CA SER A 783 -33.17 -10.07 -22.18
C SER A 783 -32.19 -9.40 -23.16
N THR A 784 -32.04 -8.08 -23.09
CA THR A 784 -31.13 -7.35 -23.97
C THR A 784 -29.71 -7.34 -23.43
N LEU A 785 -28.73 -7.76 -24.23
CA LEU A 785 -27.30 -7.61 -23.98
C LEU A 785 -26.69 -6.58 -24.96
N THR A 786 -26.10 -5.51 -24.42
CA THR A 786 -25.43 -4.45 -25.19
C THR A 786 -23.96 -4.28 -24.82
N ARG A 787 -23.18 -3.66 -25.71
CA ARG A 787 -21.75 -3.33 -25.52
C ARG A 787 -20.87 -4.54 -25.14
N LEU A 788 -21.23 -5.74 -25.60
CA LEU A 788 -20.42 -6.95 -25.44
C LEU A 788 -19.15 -6.87 -26.30
N LYS A 789 -17.99 -7.10 -25.68
CA LYS A 789 -16.68 -7.19 -26.36
C LYS A 789 -15.97 -8.49 -25.98
N ILE A 790 -15.53 -9.24 -26.98
CA ILE A 790 -14.70 -10.45 -26.85
C ILE A 790 -13.42 -10.23 -27.68
N GLN A 791 -12.29 -9.92 -27.03
CA GLN A 791 -11.08 -9.47 -27.73
C GLN A 791 -9.78 -10.06 -27.17
N ASN A 792 -8.74 -10.26 -28.00
CA ASN A 792 -7.42 -10.72 -27.53
C ASN A 792 -7.39 -12.07 -26.81
N ASN A 793 -8.45 -12.88 -26.84
CA ASN A 793 -8.47 -14.18 -26.15
C ASN A 793 -7.79 -15.26 -26.98
N ILE A 794 -7.15 -16.23 -26.33
CA ILE A 794 -6.73 -17.50 -26.94
C ILE A 794 -7.72 -18.58 -26.49
N ILE A 795 -8.40 -19.20 -27.45
CA ILE A 795 -9.32 -20.32 -27.21
C ILE A 795 -8.75 -21.52 -27.97
N GLN A 796 -8.44 -22.59 -27.26
CA GLN A 796 -7.80 -23.76 -27.88
C GLN A 796 -8.26 -25.11 -27.34
N ASN A 797 -8.00 -26.16 -28.12
CA ASN A 797 -8.19 -27.56 -27.74
C ASN A 797 -9.61 -27.86 -27.23
N ILE A 798 -10.61 -27.45 -28.01
CA ILE A 798 -12.02 -27.68 -27.68
C ILE A 798 -12.71 -28.61 -28.69
N GLY A 799 -11.94 -29.51 -29.33
CA GLY A 799 -12.47 -30.56 -30.21
C GLY A 799 -13.25 -30.05 -31.43
N GLY A 800 -12.91 -28.86 -31.94
CA GLY A 800 -13.59 -28.26 -33.10
C GLY A 800 -14.96 -27.63 -32.81
N ALA A 801 -15.43 -27.65 -31.56
CA ALA A 801 -16.63 -26.89 -31.15
C ALA A 801 -16.42 -25.38 -31.38
N PRO A 802 -17.48 -24.58 -31.59
CA PRO A 802 -17.35 -23.14 -31.83
C PRO A 802 -16.51 -22.46 -30.75
N ALA A 803 -15.48 -21.68 -31.11
CA ALA A 803 -14.71 -20.93 -30.14
C ALA A 803 -15.58 -19.92 -29.39
N VAL A 804 -16.49 -19.25 -30.12
CA VAL A 804 -17.51 -18.37 -29.58
C VAL A 804 -18.87 -18.75 -30.16
N ARG A 805 -19.88 -18.91 -29.30
CA ARG A 805 -21.27 -19.14 -29.68
C ARG A 805 -22.12 -17.98 -29.20
N LEU A 806 -22.67 -17.20 -30.13
CA LEU A 806 -23.60 -16.11 -29.87
C LEU A 806 -25.03 -16.57 -30.20
N GLN A 807 -25.91 -16.57 -29.20
CA GLN A 807 -27.32 -16.94 -29.31
C GLN A 807 -28.18 -15.79 -28.80
N GLY A 808 -29.34 -15.53 -29.41
CA GLY A 808 -30.26 -14.49 -28.92
C GLY A 808 -31.03 -13.69 -29.95
N GLY A 809 -30.82 -13.87 -31.27
CA GLY A 809 -31.78 -13.43 -32.30
C GLY A 809 -32.37 -12.01 -32.14
N GLY A 810 -31.53 -10.99 -31.96
CA GLY A 810 -31.93 -9.59 -31.71
C GLY A 810 -31.72 -9.13 -30.26
N SER A 811 -31.69 -10.04 -29.30
CA SER A 811 -31.43 -9.78 -27.88
C SER A 811 -29.96 -9.44 -27.59
N VAL A 812 -29.02 -10.07 -28.31
CA VAL A 812 -27.59 -9.70 -28.27
C VAL A 812 -27.32 -8.69 -29.38
N VAL A 813 -27.07 -7.43 -29.01
CA VAL A 813 -27.02 -6.29 -29.93
C VAL A 813 -25.59 -5.83 -30.19
N SER A 814 -25.18 -5.89 -31.46
CA SER A 814 -23.89 -5.42 -31.98
C SER A 814 -22.66 -5.90 -31.19
N PRO A 815 -22.52 -7.21 -30.90
CA PRO A 815 -21.36 -7.71 -30.19
C PRO A 815 -20.08 -7.57 -31.03
N VAL A 816 -18.95 -7.29 -30.38
CA VAL A 816 -17.63 -7.19 -31.02
C VAL A 816 -16.79 -8.41 -30.67
N VAL A 817 -16.46 -9.24 -31.66
CA VAL A 817 -15.60 -10.43 -31.51
C VAL A 817 -14.40 -10.29 -32.43
N THR A 818 -13.31 -9.68 -31.92
CA THR A 818 -12.16 -9.30 -32.76
C THR A 818 -10.82 -9.60 -32.12
N TYR A 819 -9.78 -9.84 -32.92
CA TYR A 819 -8.42 -10.07 -32.42
C TYR A 819 -8.30 -11.25 -31.45
N ASN A 820 -9.09 -12.31 -31.61
CA ASN A 820 -8.94 -13.54 -30.83
C ASN A 820 -8.17 -14.60 -31.65
N ASN A 821 -7.60 -15.60 -30.98
CA ASN A 821 -7.01 -16.78 -31.61
C ASN A 821 -7.79 -18.04 -31.27
N PHE A 822 -8.17 -18.81 -32.29
CA PHE A 822 -8.98 -20.04 -32.20
C PHE A 822 -8.16 -21.21 -32.74
N PHE A 823 -7.36 -21.85 -31.89
CA PHE A 823 -6.46 -22.93 -32.30
C PHE A 823 -7.04 -24.29 -31.93
N ASN A 824 -7.22 -25.20 -32.89
CA ASN A 824 -7.95 -26.46 -32.64
C ASN A 824 -9.35 -26.22 -32.01
N ALA A 825 -10.01 -25.19 -32.53
CA ALA A 825 -11.34 -24.73 -32.15
C ALA A 825 -12.12 -24.34 -33.41
N GLY A 826 -13.45 -24.41 -33.36
CA GLY A 826 -14.32 -23.98 -34.45
C GLY A 826 -14.42 -22.46 -34.56
N ALA A 827 -14.96 -21.97 -35.68
CA ALA A 827 -15.21 -20.55 -35.89
C ALA A 827 -16.31 -20.00 -34.96
N VAL A 828 -16.58 -18.69 -35.06
CA VAL A 828 -17.69 -18.05 -34.34
C VAL A 828 -19.03 -18.56 -34.91
N SER A 829 -19.88 -19.12 -34.07
CA SER A 829 -21.28 -19.39 -34.38
C SER A 829 -22.11 -18.15 -34.05
N ASN A 830 -22.54 -17.41 -35.07
CA ASN A 830 -23.20 -16.11 -34.89
C ASN A 830 -24.72 -16.18 -35.09
N GLY A 831 -25.47 -16.12 -34.00
CA GLY A 831 -26.92 -15.90 -33.99
C GLY A 831 -27.33 -14.53 -33.43
N ALA A 832 -26.40 -13.58 -33.33
CA ALA A 832 -26.64 -12.22 -32.83
C ALA A 832 -26.88 -11.21 -33.97
N SER A 833 -27.48 -10.07 -33.65
CA SER A 833 -27.73 -8.98 -34.61
C SER A 833 -26.59 -7.97 -34.61
N GLY A 834 -26.13 -7.54 -35.79
CA GLY A 834 -25.11 -6.48 -35.94
C GLY A 834 -23.69 -6.84 -35.47
N ALA A 835 -23.37 -8.14 -35.34
CA ALA A 835 -22.08 -8.59 -34.82
C ALA A 835 -20.90 -8.13 -35.70
N THR A 836 -19.86 -7.57 -35.08
CA THR A 836 -18.57 -7.30 -35.72
C THR A 836 -17.62 -8.46 -35.43
N ILE A 837 -17.35 -9.29 -36.45
CA ILE A 837 -16.47 -10.46 -36.34
C ILE A 837 -15.33 -10.30 -37.35
N SER A 838 -14.13 -9.97 -36.89
CA SER A 838 -12.99 -9.69 -37.77
C SER A 838 -11.65 -9.85 -37.05
N SER A 839 -10.55 -9.94 -37.80
CA SER A 839 -9.18 -9.98 -37.26
C SER A 839 -8.90 -11.13 -36.27
N ASN A 840 -9.72 -12.18 -36.27
CA ASN A 840 -9.47 -13.40 -35.50
C ASN A 840 -8.50 -14.33 -36.28
N ARG A 841 -7.70 -15.10 -35.55
CA ARG A 841 -6.65 -15.99 -36.06
C ARG A 841 -6.93 -17.44 -35.67
N THR A 842 -6.27 -18.39 -36.33
CA THR A 842 -6.39 -19.83 -36.03
C THR A 842 -5.03 -20.51 -36.03
N VAL A 843 -4.03 -19.86 -35.44
CA VAL A 843 -2.63 -20.30 -35.46
C VAL A 843 -2.24 -20.88 -34.11
N ASP A 844 -1.25 -21.78 -34.08
CA ASP A 844 -0.72 -22.31 -32.82
C ASP A 844 -0.22 -21.14 -31.96
N PRO A 845 -0.73 -20.96 -30.73
CA PRO A 845 -0.24 -19.90 -29.84
C PRO A 845 1.21 -20.13 -29.39
N LEU A 846 1.78 -21.32 -29.58
CA LEU A 846 3.13 -21.69 -29.16
C LEU A 846 3.35 -21.39 -27.67
N PHE A 847 2.52 -21.99 -26.81
CA PHE A 847 2.74 -21.98 -25.37
C PHE A 847 3.96 -22.81 -24.96
N ARG A 848 4.60 -22.46 -23.85
CA ARG A 848 5.80 -23.17 -23.35
C ARG A 848 5.51 -24.59 -22.89
N LYS A 849 4.36 -24.82 -22.25
CA LYS A 849 3.90 -26.13 -21.76
C LYS A 849 4.85 -26.81 -20.76
N THR A 850 5.49 -26.01 -19.91
CA THR A 850 6.38 -26.47 -18.82
C THR A 850 6.18 -25.60 -17.58
N GLY A 851 6.43 -26.15 -16.39
CA GLY A 851 6.27 -25.46 -15.09
C GLY A 851 4.83 -25.36 -14.58
N ASP A 852 4.59 -24.35 -13.74
CA ASP A 852 3.27 -24.04 -13.19
C ASP A 852 2.32 -23.50 -14.28
N TRP A 853 1.08 -23.19 -13.92
CA TRP A 853 0.07 -22.74 -14.89
C TRP A 853 0.45 -21.42 -15.58
N LYS A 854 1.08 -20.47 -14.88
CA LYS A 854 1.54 -19.19 -15.47
C LYS A 854 2.62 -19.45 -16.53
N SER A 855 3.58 -20.29 -16.19
CA SER A 855 4.67 -20.72 -17.06
C SER A 855 4.17 -21.55 -18.25
N TRP A 856 3.25 -22.49 -18.00
CA TRP A 856 2.68 -23.39 -18.98
C TRP A 856 1.99 -22.63 -20.11
N PHE A 857 1.17 -21.64 -19.74
CA PHE A 857 0.38 -20.80 -20.66
C PHE A 857 1.09 -19.50 -21.06
N SER A 858 2.34 -19.30 -20.65
CA SER A 858 3.17 -18.23 -21.22
C SER A 858 3.55 -18.55 -22.66
N LEU A 859 3.64 -17.51 -23.49
CA LEU A 859 4.05 -17.64 -24.89
C LEU A 859 5.55 -18.02 -24.98
N GLN A 860 5.90 -18.79 -26.02
CA GLN A 860 7.28 -18.92 -26.48
C GLN A 860 7.71 -17.63 -27.19
N SER A 861 9.01 -17.36 -27.26
CA SER A 861 9.56 -16.15 -27.90
C SER A 861 9.26 -16.03 -29.39
N THR A 862 8.94 -17.15 -30.04
CA THR A 862 8.57 -17.23 -31.47
C THR A 862 7.05 -17.17 -31.71
N SER A 863 6.26 -16.98 -30.64
CA SER A 863 4.81 -17.03 -30.74
C SER A 863 4.25 -15.97 -31.69
N PRO A 864 3.33 -16.33 -32.60
CA PRO A 864 2.61 -15.37 -33.44
C PRO A 864 1.60 -14.52 -32.65
N MET A 865 1.41 -14.78 -31.35
CA MET A 865 0.50 -14.04 -30.46
C MET A 865 1.15 -12.81 -29.84
N ILE A 866 2.47 -12.65 -29.98
CA ILE A 866 3.20 -11.49 -29.48
C ILE A 866 2.82 -10.25 -30.29
N ASN A 867 2.50 -9.14 -29.63
CA ASN A 867 2.05 -7.86 -30.20
C ASN A 867 0.86 -7.99 -31.17
N ALA A 868 0.08 -9.07 -31.04
CA ALA A 868 -0.95 -9.46 -32.00
C ALA A 868 -2.33 -8.86 -31.70
N GLY A 869 -2.55 -8.43 -30.46
CA GLY A 869 -3.81 -7.93 -29.96
C GLY A 869 -4.15 -6.49 -30.39
N THR A 870 -5.35 -6.07 -30.02
CA THR A 870 -5.81 -4.68 -30.11
C THR A 870 -5.79 -4.02 -28.75
N ASN A 871 -5.60 -2.70 -28.71
CA ASN A 871 -5.73 -1.95 -27.47
C ASN A 871 -7.17 -2.05 -26.94
N VAL A 872 -7.31 -2.54 -25.71
CA VAL A 872 -8.60 -2.69 -25.00
C VAL A 872 -8.71 -1.76 -23.78
N GLY A 873 -7.86 -0.75 -23.70
CA GLY A 873 -7.91 0.31 -22.69
C GLY A 873 -6.82 0.26 -21.62
N PHE A 874 -5.76 -0.53 -21.81
CA PHE A 874 -4.57 -0.56 -20.92
C PHE A 874 -3.29 -0.21 -21.68
N SER A 875 -2.29 0.33 -20.96
CA SER A 875 -1.01 0.72 -21.54
C SER A 875 -0.09 -0.49 -21.67
N VAL A 876 0.46 -0.71 -22.86
CA VAL A 876 1.43 -1.78 -23.15
C VAL A 876 2.77 -1.16 -23.55
N PRO A 877 3.91 -1.65 -23.00
CA PRO A 877 5.23 -1.08 -23.27
C PRO A 877 5.61 -1.05 -24.76
N ASP A 878 5.19 -2.05 -25.53
CA ASP A 878 5.63 -2.28 -26.92
C ASP A 878 4.58 -1.87 -27.97
N GLY A 879 3.51 -1.17 -27.53
CA GLY A 879 2.53 -0.52 -28.41
C GLY A 879 1.31 -1.37 -28.80
N ARG A 880 1.39 -2.71 -28.84
CA ARG A 880 0.22 -3.61 -28.97
C ARG A 880 0.28 -4.73 -27.94
N PRO A 881 -0.85 -5.09 -27.31
CA PRO A 881 -0.86 -6.21 -26.36
C PRO A 881 -0.63 -7.54 -27.08
N ASP A 882 -0.07 -8.49 -26.35
CA ASP A 882 -0.10 -9.89 -26.72
C ASP A 882 -1.54 -10.42 -26.65
N MET A 883 -1.83 -11.50 -27.39
CA MET A 883 -3.07 -12.25 -27.18
C MET A 883 -2.88 -13.28 -26.07
N GLY A 884 -3.94 -13.55 -25.30
CA GLY A 884 -3.91 -14.48 -24.18
C GLY A 884 -3.69 -13.78 -22.84
N ALA A 885 -3.41 -14.59 -21.81
CA ALA A 885 -3.41 -14.16 -20.41
C ALA A 885 -2.13 -13.49 -19.94
N PHE A 886 -1.03 -13.62 -20.69
CA PHE A 886 0.28 -13.15 -20.28
C PHE A 886 0.95 -12.39 -21.41
N GLU A 887 1.50 -11.24 -21.09
CA GLU A 887 2.41 -10.50 -21.96
C GLU A 887 3.80 -11.15 -21.93
N LEU A 888 4.36 -11.44 -23.09
CA LEU A 888 5.76 -11.82 -23.22
C LEU A 888 6.60 -10.54 -23.16
N SER A 889 7.06 -10.19 -21.95
CA SER A 889 8.04 -9.11 -21.76
C SER A 889 9.20 -9.23 -22.76
N GLY A 890 9.49 -8.19 -23.54
CA GLY A 890 10.39 -8.21 -24.70
C GLY A 890 11.69 -9.02 -24.53
N THR A 891 12.08 -9.74 -25.59
CA THR A 891 13.24 -10.66 -25.73
C THR A 891 13.74 -11.28 -24.41
N LEU A 892 13.11 -12.36 -23.95
CA LEU A 892 13.60 -13.18 -22.83
C LEU A 892 14.77 -14.10 -23.28
N TYR A 893 15.86 -14.12 -22.53
CA TYR A 893 17.06 -14.94 -22.83
C TYR A 893 17.18 -16.20 -21.94
N PHE A 894 16.73 -16.16 -20.68
CA PHE A 894 16.69 -17.31 -19.76
C PHE A 894 15.69 -17.06 -18.60
N ARG A 895 15.09 -18.10 -18.03
CA ARG A 895 14.38 -18.02 -16.73
C ARG A 895 14.42 -19.36 -15.97
N SER A 896 14.47 -19.31 -14.64
CA SER A 896 14.47 -20.47 -13.74
C SER A 896 13.21 -20.61 -12.89
N GLU A 897 12.12 -19.91 -13.21
CA GLU A 897 10.84 -19.97 -12.47
C GLU A 897 10.03 -21.27 -12.72
N PHE A 898 10.63 -22.24 -13.42
CA PHE A 898 10.00 -23.53 -13.64
C PHE A 898 10.36 -24.44 -12.45
N GLU A 899 9.32 -24.97 -11.81
CA GLU A 899 9.39 -25.68 -10.53
C GLU A 899 9.50 -27.21 -10.72
N SER A 900 10.26 -27.71 -11.72
CA SER A 900 10.28 -29.17 -11.99
C SER A 900 11.03 -29.98 -10.94
N GLY A 901 11.82 -29.33 -10.09
CA GLY A 901 12.73 -29.99 -9.16
C GLY A 901 13.97 -30.61 -9.80
N THR A 902 14.18 -30.43 -11.12
CA THR A 902 15.33 -30.98 -11.85
C THR A 902 16.44 -29.94 -12.02
N VAL A 903 17.70 -30.38 -11.92
CA VAL A 903 18.86 -29.51 -12.15
C VAL A 903 18.88 -29.01 -13.60
N SER A 904 18.32 -29.75 -14.57
CA SER A 904 18.29 -29.41 -16.00
C SER A 904 17.67 -28.04 -16.32
N GLU A 905 16.65 -27.60 -15.58
CA GLU A 905 16.04 -26.27 -15.78
C GLU A 905 16.96 -25.14 -15.35
N TRP A 906 17.77 -25.41 -14.32
CA TRP A 906 18.76 -24.46 -13.85
C TRP A 906 19.98 -24.43 -14.78
N ILE A 907 20.35 -25.54 -15.43
CA ILE A 907 21.56 -25.65 -16.28
C ILE A 907 21.32 -25.61 -17.81
N GLY A 908 20.08 -25.50 -18.28
CA GLY A 908 19.72 -25.47 -19.70
C GLY A 908 20.39 -24.34 -20.50
N ASP A 909 20.34 -24.39 -21.83
CA ASP A 909 20.84 -23.33 -22.74
C ASP A 909 22.34 -22.98 -22.61
N GLY A 910 23.18 -24.01 -22.40
CA GLY A 910 24.65 -23.89 -22.41
C GLY A 910 25.30 -23.68 -21.04
N GLY A 911 24.59 -24.00 -19.95
CA GLY A 911 25.10 -23.94 -18.59
C GLY A 911 25.98 -25.13 -18.23
N GLY A 912 27.08 -24.90 -17.51
CA GLY A 912 27.95 -25.95 -16.99
C GLY A 912 28.12 -25.90 -15.47
N ASN A 913 27.99 -27.05 -14.80
CA ASN A 913 28.39 -27.21 -13.40
C ASN A 913 29.91 -27.40 -13.32
N HIS A 914 30.61 -26.43 -12.72
CA HIS A 914 32.05 -26.54 -12.44
C HIS A 914 32.22 -26.87 -10.96
N THR A 915 32.55 -28.14 -10.67
CA THR A 915 33.17 -28.65 -9.42
C THR A 915 32.82 -27.85 -8.14
N GLY A 916 31.70 -28.17 -7.48
CA GLY A 916 31.30 -27.56 -6.19
C GLY A 916 29.82 -27.79 -5.81
N GLY A 917 29.49 -27.75 -4.51
CA GLY A 917 28.24 -28.18 -3.85
C GLY A 917 27.03 -27.24 -3.97
N GLY A 918 26.14 -27.52 -4.91
CA GLY A 918 24.79 -26.93 -4.96
C GLY A 918 23.79 -27.87 -5.64
N TYR A 919 22.51 -27.77 -5.26
CA TYR A 919 21.43 -28.58 -5.83
C TYR A 919 20.05 -27.93 -5.62
N VAL A 920 19.06 -28.35 -6.41
CA VAL A 920 17.66 -27.94 -6.28
C VAL A 920 17.03 -28.58 -5.05
N THR A 921 16.31 -27.82 -4.24
CA THR A 921 15.69 -28.29 -2.98
C THR A 921 14.35 -27.63 -2.74
N GLY A 922 13.45 -28.27 -1.99
CA GLY A 922 12.21 -27.62 -1.53
C GLY A 922 12.38 -26.77 -0.27
N GLU A 923 13.59 -26.71 0.29
CA GLU A 923 13.88 -25.82 1.42
C GLU A 923 13.85 -24.36 0.98
N ARG A 924 13.06 -23.54 1.68
CA ARG A 924 12.93 -22.10 1.39
C ARG A 924 12.71 -21.89 -0.11
N SER A 925 11.61 -22.37 -0.67
CA SER A 925 11.10 -21.86 -1.95
C SER A 925 10.48 -20.49 -1.72
N ARG A 926 10.57 -19.59 -2.69
CA ARG A 926 9.96 -18.26 -2.63
C ARG A 926 8.60 -18.29 -3.29
N THR A 927 8.58 -18.73 -4.53
CA THR A 927 7.40 -19.09 -5.31
C THR A 927 7.44 -20.60 -5.51
N GLY A 928 6.30 -21.24 -5.74
CA GLY A 928 6.28 -22.66 -6.07
C GLY A 928 6.92 -23.61 -5.04
N LEU A 929 7.65 -24.61 -5.52
CA LEU A 929 8.00 -25.83 -4.78
C LEU A 929 9.49 -25.97 -4.46
N TYR A 930 10.37 -25.30 -5.21
CA TYR A 930 11.80 -25.51 -5.15
C TYR A 930 12.59 -24.19 -5.22
N SER A 931 13.81 -24.21 -4.69
CA SER A 931 14.82 -23.18 -4.85
C SER A 931 16.17 -23.83 -5.11
N TRP A 932 17.15 -23.06 -5.58
CA TRP A 932 18.51 -23.54 -5.63
C TRP A 932 19.24 -23.28 -4.31
N LYS A 933 19.74 -24.35 -3.67
CA LYS A 933 20.60 -24.27 -2.49
C LYS A 933 22.06 -24.34 -2.89
N ALA A 934 22.79 -23.26 -2.63
CA ALA A 934 24.24 -23.17 -2.82
C ALA A 934 24.97 -23.25 -1.48
N TYR A 935 25.99 -24.10 -1.36
CA TYR A 935 26.80 -24.24 -0.15
C TYR A 935 28.29 -24.49 -0.46
N ASN A 936 29.17 -24.21 0.49
CA ASN A 936 30.60 -24.45 0.32
C ASN A 936 31.00 -25.83 0.87
N ASP A 937 31.61 -26.68 0.03
CA ASP A 937 32.15 -27.98 0.46
C ASP A 937 33.47 -27.79 1.24
N PRO A 938 33.53 -28.17 2.53
CA PRO A 938 34.72 -28.03 3.36
C PRO A 938 35.87 -28.99 2.99
N LYS A 939 35.66 -29.93 2.04
CA LYS A 939 36.67 -30.94 1.65
C LYS A 939 37.64 -30.48 0.55
N LEU A 940 37.47 -29.28 -0.02
CA LEU A 940 38.34 -28.76 -1.07
C LEU A 940 39.49 -27.88 -0.51
N PRO A 941 40.67 -27.80 -1.18
CA PRO A 941 41.81 -27.03 -0.69
C PRO A 941 41.64 -25.49 -0.81
N PRO A 942 42.14 -24.69 0.16
CA PRO A 942 42.14 -23.22 0.07
C PRO A 942 42.81 -22.70 -1.20
N GLY A 943 42.10 -21.87 -1.97
CA GLY A 943 42.57 -21.35 -3.27
C GLY A 943 42.07 -22.11 -4.49
N ASP A 944 41.70 -23.39 -4.34
CA ASP A 944 40.89 -24.16 -5.32
C ASP A 944 39.39 -24.18 -4.94
N ASN A 945 39.05 -23.56 -3.79
CA ASN A 945 37.72 -23.45 -3.16
C ASN A 945 36.70 -22.56 -3.89
N ILE A 946 36.57 -22.66 -5.22
CA ILE A 946 35.39 -22.09 -5.90
C ILE A 946 34.22 -23.08 -5.76
N SER A 947 33.80 -23.35 -4.52
CA SER A 947 33.07 -24.57 -4.15
C SER A 947 31.55 -24.49 -4.31
N ALA A 948 30.98 -23.39 -4.78
CA ALA A 948 29.65 -23.35 -5.36
C ALA A 948 29.74 -22.38 -6.53
N LYS A 949 29.42 -22.83 -7.74
CA LYS A 949 29.09 -21.99 -8.90
C LYS A 949 27.67 -22.36 -9.24
N LEU A 950 26.70 -21.52 -8.86
CA LEU A 950 25.27 -21.76 -9.14
C LEU A 950 25.12 -22.25 -10.58
N LEU A 951 25.61 -21.45 -11.54
CA LEU A 951 25.52 -21.70 -12.98
C LEU A 951 26.75 -21.07 -13.65
N ARG A 952 26.93 -21.31 -14.96
CA ARG A 952 27.85 -20.56 -15.81
C ARG A 952 27.36 -20.65 -17.24
N TRP A 953 26.74 -19.60 -17.72
CA TRP A 953 26.42 -19.45 -19.14
C TRP A 953 27.46 -18.59 -19.86
N ARG A 954 27.46 -18.72 -21.17
CA ARG A 954 28.10 -17.76 -22.05
C ARG A 954 27.03 -17.25 -22.99
N PHE A 955 26.65 -15.99 -22.83
CA PHE A 955 25.77 -15.35 -23.80
C PHE A 955 26.44 -14.14 -24.43
N ASP A 956 26.60 -14.15 -25.74
CA ASP A 956 27.23 -13.08 -26.50
C ASP A 956 26.20 -11.97 -26.79
N TYR A 957 25.99 -11.05 -25.84
CA TYR A 957 24.97 -9.96 -25.93
C TYR A 957 25.61 -8.56 -25.88
N ALA A 958 25.05 -7.62 -26.65
CA ALA A 958 25.43 -6.21 -26.55
C ALA A 958 24.94 -5.56 -25.24
N SER A 959 23.81 -6.02 -24.71
CA SER A 959 23.29 -5.67 -23.38
C SER A 959 22.30 -6.71 -22.86
N ALA A 960 22.13 -6.82 -21.54
CA ALA A 960 21.13 -7.68 -20.92
C ALA A 960 20.72 -7.21 -19.51
N TYR A 961 19.52 -7.60 -19.08
CA TYR A 961 19.02 -7.54 -17.72
C TYR A 961 19.17 -8.90 -17.02
N TYR A 962 19.53 -8.88 -15.75
CA TYR A 962 19.50 -9.96 -14.76
C TYR A 962 18.47 -9.64 -13.69
N SER A 963 17.74 -10.65 -13.25
CA SER A 963 16.87 -10.59 -12.08
C SER A 963 16.97 -11.93 -11.34
N ALA A 964 17.09 -11.94 -10.01
CA ALA A 964 16.94 -13.16 -9.20
C ALA A 964 16.56 -12.80 -7.77
N TRP A 965 15.88 -13.72 -7.09
CA TRP A 965 15.60 -13.63 -5.67
C TRP A 965 16.63 -14.41 -4.86
N PHE A 966 17.05 -13.83 -3.75
CA PHE A 966 18.04 -14.41 -2.85
C PHE A 966 17.49 -14.48 -1.44
N PHE A 967 17.67 -15.61 -0.78
CA PHE A 967 17.49 -15.76 0.65
C PHE A 967 18.85 -15.97 1.28
N TRP A 968 19.26 -14.99 2.08
CA TRP A 968 20.53 -15.03 2.80
C TRP A 968 20.28 -15.29 4.29
N PRO A 969 20.67 -16.45 4.85
CA PRO A 969 20.42 -16.72 6.25
C PRO A 969 21.10 -15.72 7.20
N THR A 970 20.49 -15.51 8.37
CA THR A 970 20.99 -14.58 9.39
C THR A 970 22.34 -14.97 9.97
N ASP A 971 22.70 -16.23 9.88
CA ASP A 971 23.96 -16.82 10.32
C ASP A 971 25.03 -16.87 9.21
N TYR A 972 24.64 -16.73 7.93
CA TYR A 972 25.61 -16.73 6.83
C TYR A 972 26.58 -15.53 6.96
N ARG A 973 27.90 -15.74 6.88
CA ARG A 973 28.90 -14.68 6.98
C ARG A 973 30.03 -14.83 5.97
N VAL A 974 30.37 -13.74 5.27
CA VAL A 974 31.62 -13.66 4.53
C VAL A 974 32.73 -13.28 5.52
N ALA A 975 33.82 -14.05 5.58
CA ALA A 975 34.88 -13.77 6.54
C ALA A 975 35.63 -12.47 6.18
N GLY A 976 36.02 -11.71 7.21
CA GLY A 976 36.64 -10.39 7.10
C GLY A 976 38.06 -10.32 6.56
N VAL A 977 38.51 -11.37 5.89
CA VAL A 977 39.87 -11.44 5.35
C VAL A 977 39.89 -10.75 3.99
N ALA A 978 40.90 -9.89 3.79
CA ALA A 978 41.08 -9.15 2.54
C ALA A 978 41.12 -10.11 1.33
N GLY A 979 40.22 -9.90 0.37
CA GLY A 979 40.11 -10.72 -0.84
C GLY A 979 39.03 -11.80 -0.81
N GLN A 980 38.30 -11.98 0.30
CA GLN A 980 37.17 -12.92 0.36
C GLN A 980 35.85 -12.26 -0.05
N TYR A 981 35.10 -12.94 -0.93
CA TYR A 981 33.79 -12.49 -1.39
C TYR A 981 32.99 -13.61 -2.03
N VAL A 982 31.66 -13.44 -2.07
CA VAL A 982 30.73 -14.30 -2.79
C VAL A 982 30.20 -13.53 -3.99
N ASN A 983 30.57 -13.94 -5.21
CA ASN A 983 29.96 -13.41 -6.43
C ASN A 983 28.49 -13.80 -6.46
N ILE A 984 27.63 -12.86 -6.83
CA ILE A 984 26.21 -13.10 -7.13
C ILE A 984 25.90 -12.88 -8.61
N PHE A 985 26.75 -12.14 -9.34
CA PHE A 985 26.67 -11.96 -10.79
C PHE A 985 28.03 -11.55 -11.41
N GLN A 986 28.33 -11.95 -12.66
CA GLN A 986 29.56 -11.59 -13.38
C GLN A 986 29.36 -11.33 -14.90
N TRP A 987 30.20 -10.47 -15.49
CA TRP A 987 30.28 -10.21 -16.93
C TRP A 987 31.75 -10.14 -17.38
N LYS A 988 32.14 -10.85 -18.45
CA LYS A 988 33.54 -11.04 -18.85
C LYS A 988 33.75 -11.08 -20.38
N GLU A 989 34.93 -10.69 -20.86
CA GLU A 989 35.37 -10.87 -22.26
C GLU A 989 36.49 -11.93 -22.41
N ARG A 990 36.64 -12.49 -23.63
CA ARG A 990 37.39 -13.73 -23.94
C ARG A 990 38.90 -13.52 -24.10
N ALA A 991 39.38 -12.30 -24.27
CA ALA A 991 40.53 -12.04 -25.13
C ALA A 991 41.71 -11.31 -24.48
N ALA A 992 41.92 -11.37 -23.17
CA ALA A 992 43.23 -11.16 -22.52
C ALA A 992 43.17 -11.45 -21.01
N PRO A 993 44.30 -11.77 -20.36
CA PRO A 993 44.44 -11.64 -18.90
C PRO A 993 44.24 -10.19 -18.39
N TYR A 994 43.98 -9.24 -19.29
CA TYR A 994 43.81 -7.81 -19.05
C TYR A 994 42.42 -7.25 -19.45
N ASP A 995 41.41 -8.12 -19.67
CA ASP A 995 40.07 -7.70 -20.12
C ASP A 995 39.12 -7.30 -18.98
N PRO A 996 38.29 -6.25 -19.17
CA PRO A 996 37.35 -5.77 -18.14
C PRO A 996 36.39 -6.87 -17.71
N THR A 997 36.37 -7.11 -16.39
CA THR A 997 35.42 -8.03 -15.73
C THR A 997 34.63 -7.21 -14.73
N TRP A 998 33.31 -7.17 -14.88
CA TRP A 998 32.40 -6.57 -13.91
C TRP A 998 31.81 -7.67 -13.04
N VAL A 999 31.85 -7.46 -11.73
CA VAL A 999 31.37 -8.42 -10.75
C VAL A 999 30.50 -7.71 -9.73
N LEU A 1000 29.35 -8.30 -9.45
CA LEU A 1000 28.52 -7.98 -8.30
C LEU A 1000 28.73 -9.09 -7.27
N ALA A 1001 29.14 -8.72 -6.06
CA ALA A 1001 29.54 -9.64 -5.01
C ALA A 1001 29.05 -9.20 -3.63
N VAL A 1002 29.15 -10.10 -2.66
CA VAL A 1002 28.93 -9.86 -1.24
C VAL A 1002 30.25 -10.06 -0.51
N LYS A 1003 30.61 -9.13 0.38
CA LYS A 1003 31.79 -9.22 1.24
C LYS A 1003 31.46 -8.80 2.67
N GLU A 1004 32.39 -8.98 3.62
CA GLU A 1004 32.20 -8.41 4.97
C GLU A 1004 32.07 -6.89 4.87
N SER A 1005 31.09 -6.33 5.59
CA SER A 1005 30.88 -4.90 5.59
C SER A 1005 31.95 -4.17 6.39
N VAL A 1006 32.64 -3.25 5.71
CA VAL A 1006 33.55 -2.29 6.36
C VAL A 1006 32.75 -1.21 7.10
N THR A 1007 31.49 -0.99 6.72
CA THR A 1007 30.62 0.06 7.25
C THR A 1007 29.83 -0.41 8.48
N TYR A 1008 29.48 -1.69 8.51
CA TYR A 1008 28.72 -2.33 9.58
C TYR A 1008 29.48 -3.54 10.10
N PRO A 1009 30.38 -3.37 11.08
CA PRO A 1009 31.18 -4.47 11.61
C PRO A 1009 30.31 -5.65 12.05
N GLY A 1010 30.57 -6.85 11.49
CA GLY A 1010 29.81 -8.07 11.77
C GLY A 1010 28.62 -8.35 10.83
N ASP A 1011 28.34 -7.46 9.86
CA ASP A 1011 27.40 -7.66 8.77
C ASP A 1011 28.11 -7.88 7.42
N ASP A 1012 27.36 -8.30 6.40
CA ASP A 1012 27.85 -8.39 5.02
C ASP A 1012 27.28 -7.21 4.19
N GLU A 1013 27.97 -6.82 3.13
CA GLU A 1013 27.53 -5.78 2.19
C GLU A 1013 27.61 -6.23 0.73
N ILE A 1014 26.71 -5.70 -0.10
CA ILE A 1014 26.77 -5.88 -1.56
C ILE A 1014 27.75 -4.86 -2.15
N VAL A 1015 28.62 -5.33 -3.04
CA VAL A 1015 29.63 -4.53 -3.74
C VAL A 1015 29.67 -4.82 -5.23
N ALA A 1016 30.01 -3.82 -6.02
CA ALA A 1016 30.33 -3.96 -7.44
C ALA A 1016 31.79 -3.54 -7.69
N HIS A 1017 32.55 -4.33 -8.47
CA HIS A 1017 33.96 -4.04 -8.77
C HIS A 1017 34.36 -4.33 -10.22
N ASP A 1018 35.36 -3.58 -10.69
CA ASP A 1018 36.05 -3.78 -11.97
C ASP A 1018 37.46 -4.38 -11.74
N TRP A 1019 37.88 -5.35 -12.56
CA TRP A 1019 39.17 -6.04 -12.37
C TRP A 1019 40.41 -5.24 -12.85
N HIS A 1020 40.24 -4.09 -13.54
CA HIS A 1020 41.35 -3.36 -14.17
C HIS A 1020 41.59 -1.92 -13.71
N GLY A 1021 40.98 -1.45 -12.62
CA GLY A 1021 41.12 -0.02 -12.29
C GLY A 1021 40.63 0.44 -10.93
N GLN A 1022 40.82 -0.34 -9.86
CA GLN A 1022 40.82 0.14 -8.46
C GLN A 1022 39.64 1.06 -8.10
N ARG A 1023 38.43 0.74 -8.57
CA ARG A 1023 37.20 1.41 -8.13
C ARG A 1023 36.31 0.39 -7.41
N ILE A 1024 36.58 0.18 -6.13
CA ILE A 1024 35.52 -0.23 -5.21
C ILE A 1024 34.55 0.95 -5.16
N VAL A 1025 33.45 0.91 -5.92
CA VAL A 1025 32.48 2.01 -5.88
C VAL A 1025 31.42 1.68 -4.83
N ARG A 1026 31.68 2.23 -3.64
CA ARG A 1026 30.86 2.30 -2.42
C ARG A 1026 30.84 1.05 -1.53
N ASN A 1027 31.23 1.28 -0.27
CA ASN A 1027 30.92 0.42 0.87
C ASN A 1027 29.55 0.85 1.46
N GLY A 1028 28.85 -0.04 2.17
CA GLY A 1028 27.74 0.32 3.05
C GLY A 1028 26.32 0.00 2.58
N ILE A 1029 26.11 -0.82 1.54
CA ILE A 1029 24.80 -1.42 1.27
C ILE A 1029 24.68 -2.70 2.08
N LYS A 1030 24.12 -2.59 3.29
CA LYS A 1030 23.91 -3.73 4.18
C LYS A 1030 23.07 -4.80 3.48
N LEU A 1031 23.58 -6.03 3.48
CA LEU A 1031 22.89 -7.17 2.89
C LEU A 1031 21.61 -7.51 3.68
N PRO A 1032 20.45 -7.63 3.03
CA PRO A 1032 19.24 -8.09 3.71
C PRO A 1032 19.36 -9.58 4.07
N LYS A 1033 19.48 -9.89 5.36
CA LYS A 1033 19.54 -11.27 5.86
C LYS A 1033 18.23 -11.68 6.54
N GLY A 1034 17.93 -12.97 6.52
CA GLY A 1034 16.75 -13.56 7.17
C GLY A 1034 15.44 -13.41 6.39
N ARG A 1035 15.48 -12.83 5.19
CA ARG A 1035 14.34 -12.69 4.29
C ARG A 1035 14.77 -12.88 2.85
N TRP A 1036 13.78 -13.11 1.99
CA TRP A 1036 13.95 -12.94 0.55
C TRP A 1036 14.19 -11.47 0.21
N PHE A 1037 15.12 -11.23 -0.69
CA PHE A 1037 15.30 -9.95 -1.36
C PHE A 1037 15.51 -10.18 -2.85
N HIS A 1038 15.10 -9.19 -3.62
CA HIS A 1038 15.19 -9.21 -5.07
C HIS A 1038 16.41 -8.43 -5.52
N LEU A 1039 17.18 -8.99 -6.45
CA LEU A 1039 18.33 -8.32 -7.03
C LEU A 1039 18.17 -8.29 -8.55
N GLU A 1040 18.29 -7.12 -9.14
CA GLU A 1040 18.31 -6.92 -10.59
C GLU A 1040 19.62 -6.26 -11.01
N ALA A 1041 20.13 -6.56 -12.21
CA ALA A 1041 21.25 -5.84 -12.80
C ALA A 1041 21.03 -5.63 -14.31
N TYR A 1042 21.47 -4.50 -14.85
CA TYR A 1042 21.52 -4.23 -16.29
C TYR A 1042 22.95 -3.96 -16.71
N LEU A 1043 23.41 -4.61 -17.78
CA LEU A 1043 24.74 -4.38 -18.32
C LEU A 1043 24.68 -4.12 -19.82
N LYS A 1044 25.50 -3.17 -20.27
CA LYS A 1044 25.71 -2.80 -21.67
C LYS A 1044 27.20 -2.81 -21.98
N THR A 1045 27.59 -3.49 -23.05
CA THR A 1045 28.95 -3.49 -23.60
C THR A 1045 29.33 -2.13 -24.18
N GLY A 1046 30.56 -1.68 -23.93
CA GLY A 1046 31.08 -0.41 -24.43
C GLY A 1046 32.38 -0.01 -23.74
N ARG A 1047 33.33 0.54 -24.50
CA ARG A 1047 34.65 0.93 -23.98
C ARG A 1047 34.60 2.28 -23.26
N THR A 1048 33.76 3.19 -23.75
CA THR A 1048 33.58 4.55 -23.23
C THR A 1048 32.11 4.88 -22.96
N ASP A 1049 31.17 4.04 -23.41
CA ASP A 1049 29.72 4.21 -23.29
C ASP A 1049 29.02 2.97 -22.70
N GLY A 1050 29.81 2.08 -22.08
CA GLY A 1050 29.31 0.92 -21.34
C GLY A 1050 28.54 1.33 -20.09
N GLN A 1051 27.65 0.46 -19.64
CA GLN A 1051 26.77 0.72 -18.51
C GLN A 1051 26.61 -0.50 -17.61
N VAL A 1052 26.51 -0.28 -16.29
CA VAL A 1052 26.17 -1.28 -15.27
C VAL A 1052 25.21 -0.62 -14.28
N ARG A 1053 23.97 -1.10 -14.19
CA ARG A 1053 22.98 -0.68 -13.18
C ARG A 1053 22.57 -1.86 -12.33
N VAL A 1054 22.26 -1.63 -11.06
CA VAL A 1054 21.82 -2.68 -10.13
C VAL A 1054 20.71 -2.14 -9.26
N TRP A 1055 19.68 -2.96 -9.03
CA TRP A 1055 18.58 -2.70 -8.12
C TRP A 1055 18.51 -3.77 -7.03
N LEU A 1056 18.17 -3.37 -5.81
CA LEU A 1056 17.88 -4.23 -4.67
C LEU A 1056 16.46 -3.91 -4.18
N ASP A 1057 15.58 -4.91 -4.15
CA ASP A 1057 14.15 -4.76 -3.84
C ASP A 1057 13.50 -3.61 -4.63
N GLY A 1058 13.82 -3.51 -5.93
CA GLY A 1058 13.34 -2.47 -6.83
C GLY A 1058 14.02 -1.10 -6.68
N GLN A 1059 14.79 -0.86 -5.61
CA GLN A 1059 15.57 0.37 -5.41
C GLN A 1059 16.91 0.29 -6.14
N GLN A 1060 17.24 1.26 -6.98
CA GLN A 1060 18.54 1.31 -7.66
C GLN A 1060 19.66 1.55 -6.65
N ILE A 1061 20.59 0.61 -6.52
CA ILE A 1061 21.74 0.68 -5.60
C ILE A 1061 23.06 0.98 -6.32
N PHE A 1062 23.17 0.68 -7.62
CA PHE A 1062 24.31 1.06 -8.47
C PHE A 1062 23.83 1.59 -9.84
N ASP A 1063 24.53 2.61 -10.38
CA ASP A 1063 24.30 3.16 -11.73
C ASP A 1063 25.61 3.72 -12.30
N PHE A 1064 26.38 2.84 -12.91
CA PHE A 1064 27.62 3.17 -13.58
C PHE A 1064 27.35 3.36 -15.07
N THR A 1065 27.66 4.54 -15.60
CA THR A 1065 27.54 4.87 -17.02
C THR A 1065 28.89 5.34 -17.54
N ASN A 1066 29.10 5.24 -18.85
CA ASN A 1066 30.37 5.56 -19.51
C ASN A 1066 31.57 4.81 -18.92
N VAL A 1067 31.31 3.59 -18.45
CA VAL A 1067 32.33 2.72 -17.88
C VAL A 1067 32.83 1.73 -18.92
N ASN A 1068 34.08 1.32 -18.78
CA ASN A 1068 34.64 0.30 -19.65
C ASN A 1068 34.06 -1.07 -19.27
N THR A 1069 33.21 -1.60 -20.14
CA THR A 1069 32.64 -2.96 -20.06
C THR A 1069 33.08 -3.84 -21.23
N SER A 1070 34.00 -3.38 -22.09
CA SER A 1070 34.54 -4.14 -23.23
C SER A 1070 36.04 -3.87 -23.49
N GLY A 1071 36.80 -4.93 -23.73
CA GLY A 1071 38.23 -5.00 -23.97
C GLY A 1071 38.71 -4.40 -25.29
N ASN A 1072 39.86 -4.87 -25.78
CA ASN A 1072 40.66 -4.15 -26.78
C ASN A 1072 40.12 -4.18 -28.23
N ALA A 1073 39.07 -4.94 -28.53
CA ALA A 1073 38.48 -4.98 -29.87
C ALA A 1073 37.27 -4.05 -29.97
N THR A 1074 37.29 -3.16 -30.96
CA THR A 1074 36.22 -2.17 -31.19
C THR A 1074 34.87 -2.78 -31.60
N ASN A 1075 34.79 -4.11 -31.81
CA ASN A 1075 33.62 -4.86 -32.29
C ASN A 1075 33.40 -6.24 -31.60
N SER A 1076 33.97 -6.52 -30.42
CA SER A 1076 33.70 -7.80 -29.72
C SER A 1076 32.42 -7.73 -28.89
N THR A 1077 31.50 -8.67 -29.10
CA THR A 1077 30.40 -8.90 -28.16
C THR A 1077 30.99 -9.46 -26.86
N GLY A 1078 30.83 -8.75 -25.75
CA GLY A 1078 31.11 -9.31 -24.41
C GLY A 1078 30.16 -10.46 -24.10
N PHE A 1079 30.52 -11.34 -23.16
CA PHE A 1079 29.60 -12.39 -22.71
C PHE A 1079 29.21 -12.29 -21.25
N LEU A 1080 27.92 -12.51 -21.06
CA LEU A 1080 27.27 -12.62 -19.77
C LEU A 1080 27.63 -13.96 -19.13
N MET A 1081 28.13 -13.97 -17.88
CA MET A 1081 28.50 -15.17 -17.13
C MET A 1081 27.92 -15.16 -15.72
N TRP A 1082 26.88 -15.95 -15.45
CA TRP A 1082 26.24 -15.91 -14.14
C TRP A 1082 26.65 -17.07 -13.28
N GLY A 1083 26.96 -16.81 -12.01
CA GLY A 1083 27.14 -17.83 -10.99
C GLY A 1083 27.24 -17.21 -9.60
N VAL A 1084 26.57 -17.81 -8.61
CA VAL A 1084 26.89 -17.62 -7.20
C VAL A 1084 28.20 -18.32 -6.97
N GLY A 1085 29.30 -17.58 -6.78
CA GLY A 1085 30.67 -18.07 -6.83
C GLY A 1085 31.46 -17.62 -5.62
N ASN A 1086 31.91 -18.54 -4.77
CA ASN A 1086 32.72 -18.17 -3.62
C ASN A 1086 34.21 -18.04 -3.95
N TYR A 1087 34.85 -16.97 -3.47
CA TYR A 1087 36.30 -16.80 -3.51
C TYR A 1087 36.85 -16.77 -2.08
N GLY A 1088 37.67 -17.78 -1.74
CA GLY A 1088 38.24 -17.96 -0.40
C GLY A 1088 37.38 -18.82 0.52
N ASP A 1089 37.38 -18.53 1.83
CA ASP A 1089 36.72 -19.31 2.89
C ASP A 1089 35.41 -18.68 3.38
N ALA A 1090 34.77 -17.80 2.61
CA ALA A 1090 33.53 -17.12 3.02
C ALA A 1090 32.38 -18.12 3.20
N GLY A 1091 31.62 -18.06 4.29
CA GLY A 1091 30.41 -18.88 4.47
C GLY A 1091 30.63 -20.40 4.41
N LEU A 1092 31.79 -20.90 4.85
CA LEU A 1092 32.05 -22.34 4.95
C LEU A 1092 30.96 -23.05 5.79
N ASN A 1093 30.48 -24.20 5.34
CA ASN A 1093 29.38 -24.98 5.94
C ASN A 1093 28.01 -24.29 6.02
N GLN A 1094 27.81 -23.15 5.34
CA GLN A 1094 26.54 -22.43 5.32
C GLN A 1094 25.92 -22.48 3.93
N SER A 1095 24.60 -22.38 3.86
CA SER A 1095 23.87 -22.39 2.60
C SER A 1095 23.17 -21.07 2.35
N LEU A 1096 23.05 -20.67 1.10
CA LEU A 1096 22.14 -19.61 0.66
C LEU A 1096 21.19 -20.18 -0.40
N PHE A 1097 20.08 -19.49 -0.62
CA PHE A 1097 19.06 -19.94 -1.55
C PHE A 1097 18.82 -18.88 -2.61
N VAL A 1098 18.61 -19.33 -3.85
CA VAL A 1098 18.31 -18.48 -5.00
C VAL A 1098 17.05 -19.01 -5.67
N ASP A 1099 16.18 -18.10 -6.07
CA ASP A 1099 14.93 -18.42 -6.73
C ASP A 1099 14.63 -17.44 -7.88
N ASP A 1100 13.78 -17.84 -8.83
CA ASP A 1100 13.26 -16.99 -9.91
C ASP A 1100 14.34 -16.18 -10.67
N ALA A 1101 15.44 -16.81 -11.06
CA ALA A 1101 16.49 -16.16 -11.84
C ALA A 1101 16.05 -15.98 -13.30
N VAL A 1102 16.27 -14.79 -13.88
CA VAL A 1102 15.80 -14.39 -15.22
C VAL A 1102 16.84 -13.53 -15.93
N VAL A 1103 17.14 -13.85 -17.20
CA VAL A 1103 17.87 -12.98 -18.16
C VAL A 1103 16.93 -12.48 -19.25
N SER A 1104 16.98 -11.18 -19.59
CA SER A 1104 16.16 -10.59 -20.67
C SER A 1104 16.80 -9.38 -21.35
N GLY A 1105 16.29 -9.00 -22.52
CA GLY A 1105 16.68 -7.80 -23.26
C GLY A 1105 15.96 -6.53 -22.80
N THR A 1106 14.81 -6.69 -22.13
CA THR A 1106 14.05 -5.61 -21.49
C THR A 1106 13.95 -5.84 -19.99
N ARG A 1107 13.74 -4.77 -19.21
CA ARG A 1107 13.62 -4.90 -17.75
C ARG A 1107 12.27 -5.52 -17.41
N ILE A 1108 12.30 -6.68 -16.76
CA ILE A 1108 11.09 -7.40 -16.33
C ILE A 1108 10.77 -6.95 -14.91
N PHE A 1109 10.08 -5.82 -14.76
CA PHE A 1109 9.56 -5.39 -13.47
C PHE A 1109 8.24 -6.10 -13.19
N GLY A 1110 8.11 -6.73 -12.02
CA GLY A 1110 6.82 -7.18 -11.49
C GLY A 1110 6.10 -8.21 -12.36
N GLN A 1111 6.44 -9.49 -12.17
CA GLN A 1111 5.38 -10.49 -12.16
C GLN A 1111 4.56 -10.22 -10.88
N PRO A 1112 3.25 -9.90 -10.99
CA PRO A 1112 2.35 -10.01 -9.85
C PRO A 1112 2.43 -11.46 -9.35
N GLN A 1113 2.69 -11.62 -8.04
CA GLN A 1113 2.71 -12.94 -7.40
C GLN A 1113 1.40 -13.68 -7.61
#